data_AF-A0A369I217-F1
#
_entry.id   AF-A0A369I217-F1
#
_cell.length_a   1.000
_cell.length_b   1.000
_cell.length_c   1.000
_cell.angle_alpha   90.00
_cell.angle_beta   90.00
_cell.angle_gamma   90.00
#
_symmetry.space_group_name_H-M   'P 1'
#
loop_
_entity.id
_entity.type
_entity.pdbx_description
1 polymer ?
#
loop_
_entity_poly.entity_id
_entity_poly.type
_entity_poly.pdbx_seq_one_letter_code
_entity_poly.pdbx_strand_id
1 'polypeptide(L)'
;MKSFLRIFFLLALTAFRPVDEKLTIFLCGDSTLAPKLPADAPETGWGMVLPEYFNTDAVQIQNHAVNGRSTKSFITEGRWQKVVSQVKKGDWVFIQFGHNDQKIVDSTRSAPAQTLYRQNLIRFVNETRAKGGNPLLITPVMRRKFDENGAFVDQHGEYPQVVKDVAKELKVPMIDLHAKSQATIEKHGVEGSKVLFMHYSGGIYPKFPKGIEDNTHFSRYGASVMASLVVEGIMELPIDLKSFVKKSEFTNKYTYELSHYYTPVFRKDTFNIARYGAKADGLTVNTKAINQAIDVCHAAGGGTVLVPAGLWLTGPIVLKNNVNLHIAKNALLQFSRNHDDYPIVVTTWEGQESYRCQAPIWGVDLTNIGITGEGVLDGGGEVWRAIKRDKQTNSQWAALVKSGGVVSDKNDLWYPSEKSKKGNNLPNAGRILNGIHPTPAELESYKDFLRPNMISLTRCKNVLLEGVTFQNSPAWTMHPLLCDHVSIRNVTVKNHWYAQNSDALDLESCRNGIVEGCTFDTGDDGITIKSGRDEQGRKRGVPTENFIIKDCKVYHAHGGFVIGSEMSGGVRNLFVSNCTFMGSDVGLRFKTARGRGGVVEDIYVTDINMTEIPGEAILFDMYYAAKDPVPQEGESNELPTIKAEPLNEGTPQFKNFYIKNIICQGAETAILVRGLPEMSIKNINIENAVIEANKGLVCVEGENINLKNVTLLTKDKTVMQVQNSKNVVLDDITYGAKKDILLKVMGTRSEGVRLLNTDATKAKKDVELGVGVKGKVVSKK
;
A
#
# COMPACT_ATOMS: atom_id res chain seq x y z
N MET A 1 10.01 -34.64 -52.50
CA MET A 1 9.30 -33.39 -52.87
C MET A 1 7.80 -33.64 -52.77
N LYS A 2 7.02 -32.78 -52.08
CA LYS A 2 5.57 -32.88 -51.75
C LYS A 2 5.15 -33.33 -50.32
N SER A 3 5.84 -32.90 -49.26
CA SER A 3 5.26 -32.99 -47.89
C SER A 3 5.57 -31.82 -46.95
N PHE A 4 6.26 -30.76 -47.39
CA PHE A 4 6.68 -29.66 -46.49
C PHE A 4 5.84 -28.37 -46.61
N LEU A 5 4.77 -28.36 -47.41
CA LEU A 5 4.04 -27.12 -47.74
C LEU A 5 2.62 -27.00 -47.15
N ARG A 6 2.29 -27.76 -46.09
CA ARG A 6 0.94 -27.73 -45.48
C ARG A 6 0.88 -27.32 -44.01
N ILE A 7 2.01 -27.05 -43.34
CA ILE A 7 2.02 -26.69 -41.91
C ILE A 7 2.14 -25.16 -41.67
N PHE A 8 2.44 -24.36 -42.71
CA PHE A 8 2.58 -22.89 -42.55
C PHE A 8 1.35 -22.06 -42.94
N PHE A 9 0.21 -22.68 -43.24
CA PHE A 9 -0.98 -21.96 -43.73
C PHE A 9 -2.25 -22.11 -42.87
N LEU A 10 -2.10 -22.49 -41.59
CA LEU A 10 -3.23 -22.65 -40.66
C LEU A 10 -3.12 -21.81 -39.38
N LEU A 11 -2.28 -20.77 -39.37
CA LEU A 11 -2.10 -19.86 -38.23
C LEU A 11 -2.17 -18.36 -38.59
N ALA A 12 -2.71 -18.01 -39.77
CA ALA A 12 -2.85 -16.63 -40.21
C ALA A 12 -4.23 -16.31 -40.82
N LEU A 13 -5.29 -16.69 -40.09
CA LEU A 13 -6.65 -16.15 -40.28
C LEU A 13 -7.13 -15.46 -39.00
N THR A 14 -6.24 -14.70 -38.36
CA THR A 14 -6.71 -13.55 -37.58
C THR A 14 -7.11 -12.49 -38.60
N ALA A 15 -8.40 -12.15 -38.62
CA ALA A 15 -8.91 -11.08 -39.44
C ALA A 15 -8.07 -9.82 -39.18
N PHE A 16 -7.37 -9.33 -40.20
CA PHE A 16 -6.78 -7.99 -40.19
C PHE A 16 -7.93 -7.00 -39.99
N ARG A 17 -8.17 -6.60 -38.74
CA ARG A 17 -8.96 -5.40 -38.47
C ARG A 17 -8.12 -4.21 -38.92
N PRO A 18 -8.70 -3.24 -39.64
CA PRO A 18 -8.03 -1.97 -39.91
C PRO A 18 -7.51 -1.39 -38.58
N VAL A 19 -6.32 -0.78 -38.61
CA VAL A 19 -5.63 -0.23 -37.43
C VAL A 19 -6.50 0.76 -36.64
N ASP A 20 -7.53 1.34 -37.28
CA ASP A 20 -8.46 2.31 -36.68
C ASP A 20 -9.75 1.71 -36.08
N GLU A 21 -10.04 0.41 -36.24
CA GLU A 21 -11.30 -0.19 -35.76
C GLU A 21 -11.13 -0.89 -34.40
N LYS A 22 -11.46 -0.18 -33.31
CA LYS A 22 -11.46 -0.71 -31.94
C LYS A 22 -12.47 -1.85 -31.76
N LEU A 23 -12.09 -2.85 -30.98
CA LEU A 23 -13.03 -3.87 -30.49
C LEU A 23 -14.09 -3.19 -29.62
N THR A 24 -15.38 -3.41 -29.89
CA THR A 24 -16.42 -2.85 -29.02
C THR A 24 -16.88 -3.89 -28.00
N ILE A 25 -16.94 -3.49 -26.73
CA ILE A 25 -17.61 -4.22 -25.65
C ILE A 25 -18.92 -3.48 -25.32
N PHE A 26 -20.06 -4.09 -25.64
CA PHE A 26 -21.37 -3.57 -25.30
C PHE A 26 -21.80 -4.11 -23.93
N LEU A 27 -22.11 -3.23 -22.98
CA LEU A 27 -22.62 -3.63 -21.66
C LEU A 27 -24.14 -3.49 -21.65
N CYS A 28 -24.85 -4.59 -21.43
CA CYS A 28 -26.31 -4.65 -21.35
C CYS A 28 -26.74 -5.12 -19.96
N GLY A 29 -27.53 -4.30 -19.27
CA GLY A 29 -28.02 -4.67 -17.95
C GLY A 29 -28.85 -3.62 -17.24
N ASP A 30 -28.94 -3.79 -15.93
CA ASP A 30 -29.78 -3.00 -15.05
C ASP A 30 -29.00 -1.90 -14.30
N SER A 31 -29.57 -1.39 -13.19
CA SER A 31 -29.00 -0.28 -12.44
C SER A 31 -27.63 -0.57 -11.82
N THR A 32 -27.26 -1.83 -11.54
CA THR A 32 -25.95 -2.12 -10.94
C THR A 32 -24.79 -1.94 -11.94
N LEU A 33 -25.09 -1.99 -13.23
CA LEU A 33 -24.15 -1.85 -14.35
C LEU A 33 -24.20 -0.46 -15.01
N ALA A 34 -25.36 0.20 -14.95
CA ALA A 34 -25.68 1.41 -15.71
C ALA A 34 -24.75 2.62 -15.47
N PRO A 35 -24.54 3.48 -16.49
CA PRO A 35 -23.94 4.79 -16.28
C PRO A 35 -24.89 5.68 -15.46
N LYS A 36 -24.31 6.56 -14.64
CA LYS A 36 -25.02 7.45 -13.72
C LYS A 36 -24.81 8.90 -14.10
N LEU A 37 -25.86 9.72 -14.00
CA LEU A 37 -25.74 11.15 -14.23
C LEU A 37 -25.07 11.82 -13.02
N PRO A 38 -24.42 12.99 -13.19
CA PRO A 38 -23.88 13.74 -12.05
C PRO A 38 -24.92 14.02 -10.95
N ALA A 39 -26.19 14.20 -11.34
CA ALA A 39 -27.31 14.36 -10.41
C ALA A 39 -27.58 13.12 -9.56
N ASP A 40 -27.15 11.93 -10.01
CA ASP A 40 -27.31 10.66 -9.29
C ASP A 40 -26.13 10.35 -8.35
N ALA A 41 -25.10 11.20 -8.30
CA ALA A 41 -23.96 11.01 -7.44
C ALA A 41 -24.38 10.83 -5.95
N PRO A 42 -23.69 9.95 -5.20
CA PRO A 42 -22.48 9.20 -5.57
C PRO A 42 -22.73 7.81 -6.17
N GLU A 43 -23.96 7.49 -6.59
CA GLU A 43 -24.29 6.19 -7.16
C GLU A 43 -23.37 5.88 -8.34
N THR A 44 -22.77 4.68 -8.36
CA THR A 44 -21.84 4.27 -9.42
C THR A 44 -22.16 2.86 -9.88
N GLY A 45 -22.37 2.67 -11.19
CA GLY A 45 -22.48 1.33 -11.77
C GLY A 45 -21.10 0.73 -12.05
N TRP A 46 -20.91 -0.57 -11.87
CA TRP A 46 -19.60 -1.21 -12.10
C TRP A 46 -19.13 -1.07 -13.56
N GLY A 47 -20.06 -0.95 -14.52
CA GLY A 47 -19.75 -0.67 -15.92
C GLY A 47 -19.17 0.72 -16.19
N MET A 48 -19.27 1.66 -15.25
CA MET A 48 -18.60 2.96 -15.34
C MET A 48 -17.11 2.86 -15.03
N VAL A 49 -16.71 1.90 -14.21
CA VAL A 49 -15.33 1.69 -13.77
C VAL A 49 -14.58 0.71 -14.67
N LEU A 50 -15.29 -0.24 -15.27
CA LEU A 50 -14.72 -1.26 -16.16
C LEU A 50 -13.71 -0.74 -17.21
N PRO A 51 -13.90 0.43 -17.86
CA PRO A 51 -12.92 0.95 -18.82
C PRO A 51 -11.51 1.15 -18.24
N GLU A 52 -11.37 1.37 -16.93
CA GLU A 52 -10.06 1.54 -16.26
C GLU A 52 -9.17 0.27 -16.36
N TYR A 53 -9.76 -0.89 -16.63
CA TYR A 53 -9.09 -2.20 -16.68
C TYR A 53 -8.83 -2.75 -18.09
N PHE A 54 -9.12 -1.98 -19.14
CA PHE A 54 -8.88 -2.37 -20.54
C PHE A 54 -7.91 -1.42 -21.24
N ASN A 55 -7.21 -1.94 -22.24
CA ASN A 55 -6.45 -1.08 -23.15
C ASN A 55 -7.42 -0.30 -24.06
N THR A 56 -7.67 0.96 -23.72
CA THR A 56 -8.63 1.82 -24.42
C THR A 56 -8.16 2.27 -25.80
N ASP A 57 -6.92 2.02 -26.18
CA ASP A 57 -6.45 2.22 -27.56
C ASP A 57 -6.98 1.11 -28.49
N ALA A 58 -7.19 -0.09 -27.96
CA ALA A 58 -7.67 -1.25 -28.71
C ALA A 58 -9.16 -1.57 -28.46
N VAL A 59 -9.71 -1.13 -27.34
CA VAL A 59 -11.08 -1.43 -26.90
C VAL A 59 -11.89 -0.16 -26.69
N GLN A 60 -13.11 -0.15 -27.21
CA GLN A 60 -14.15 0.81 -26.82
C GLN A 60 -15.20 0.09 -25.97
N ILE A 61 -15.57 0.65 -24.83
CA ILE A 61 -16.67 0.15 -24.02
C ILE A 61 -17.89 1.05 -24.21
N GLN A 62 -19.01 0.46 -24.63
CA GLN A 62 -20.30 1.14 -24.75
C GLN A 62 -21.26 0.60 -23.69
N ASN A 63 -21.52 1.41 -22.66
CA ASN A 63 -22.44 1.03 -21.61
C ASN A 63 -23.88 1.40 -21.96
N HIS A 64 -24.69 0.40 -22.31
CA HIS A 64 -26.10 0.56 -22.65
C HIS A 64 -27.04 0.12 -21.52
N ALA A 65 -26.51 -0.26 -20.34
CA ALA A 65 -27.32 -0.61 -19.19
C ALA A 65 -28.10 0.58 -18.65
N VAL A 66 -29.27 0.33 -18.05
CA VAL A 66 -30.20 1.41 -17.64
C VAL A 66 -30.88 1.10 -16.32
N ASN A 67 -31.01 2.13 -15.49
CA ASN A 67 -31.68 2.03 -14.20
C ASN A 67 -33.09 1.45 -14.30
N GLY A 68 -33.37 0.45 -13.46
CA GLY A 68 -34.70 -0.17 -13.35
C GLY A 68 -35.11 -1.06 -14.52
N ARG A 69 -34.22 -1.35 -15.49
CA ARG A 69 -34.57 -2.22 -16.61
C ARG A 69 -34.37 -3.70 -16.27
N SER A 70 -35.25 -4.51 -16.86
CA SER A 70 -35.24 -5.97 -16.88
C SER A 70 -35.00 -6.43 -18.31
N THR A 71 -34.78 -7.72 -18.54
CA THR A 71 -34.68 -8.26 -19.91
C THR A 71 -35.90 -7.90 -20.76
N LYS A 72 -37.10 -7.99 -20.19
CA LYS A 72 -38.37 -7.63 -20.86
C LYS A 72 -38.41 -6.15 -21.25
N SER A 73 -38.23 -5.25 -20.29
CA SER A 73 -38.32 -3.81 -20.55
C SER A 73 -37.19 -3.32 -21.47
N PHE A 74 -36.00 -3.91 -21.38
CA PHE A 74 -34.89 -3.61 -22.28
C PHE A 74 -35.20 -3.93 -23.74
N ILE A 75 -35.95 -4.99 -23.99
CA ILE A 75 -36.47 -5.34 -25.32
C ILE A 75 -37.59 -4.39 -25.74
N THR A 76 -38.62 -4.23 -24.91
CA THR A 76 -39.83 -3.46 -25.29
C THR A 76 -39.54 -1.97 -25.49
N GLU A 77 -38.54 -1.41 -24.80
CA GLU A 77 -38.07 -0.03 -25.00
C GLU A 77 -37.15 0.12 -26.23
N GLY A 78 -36.91 -0.93 -27.01
CA GLY A 78 -36.05 -0.89 -28.20
C GLY A 78 -34.55 -0.78 -27.92
N ARG A 79 -34.12 -0.92 -26.66
CA ARG A 79 -32.69 -0.78 -26.27
C ARG A 79 -31.85 -1.94 -26.76
N TRP A 80 -32.40 -3.16 -26.67
CA TRP A 80 -31.76 -4.32 -27.28
C TRP A 80 -31.54 -4.13 -28.78
N GLN A 81 -32.57 -3.65 -29.49
CA GLN A 81 -32.49 -3.38 -30.93
C GLN A 81 -31.39 -2.36 -31.26
N LYS A 82 -31.27 -1.30 -30.45
CA LYS A 82 -30.20 -0.31 -30.57
C LYS A 82 -28.81 -0.96 -30.43
N VAL A 83 -28.60 -1.81 -29.44
CA VAL A 83 -27.32 -2.51 -29.25
C VAL A 83 -27.03 -3.46 -30.42
N VAL A 84 -27.92 -4.40 -30.70
CA VAL A 84 -27.67 -5.46 -31.69
C VAL A 84 -27.54 -4.94 -33.12
N SER A 85 -28.13 -3.79 -33.43
CA SER A 85 -27.94 -3.10 -34.72
C SER A 85 -26.52 -2.59 -34.93
N GLN A 86 -25.75 -2.36 -33.85
CA GLN A 86 -24.39 -1.84 -33.88
C GLN A 86 -23.32 -2.93 -33.77
N VAL A 87 -23.68 -4.13 -33.27
CA VAL A 87 -22.73 -5.24 -33.07
C VAL A 87 -22.10 -5.65 -34.41
N LYS A 88 -20.77 -5.69 -34.44
CA LYS A 88 -19.99 -6.19 -35.57
C LYS A 88 -19.29 -7.50 -35.23
N LYS A 89 -18.74 -8.15 -36.27
CA LYS A 89 -17.99 -9.39 -36.11
C LYS A 89 -16.82 -9.21 -35.14
N GLY A 90 -16.78 -10.05 -34.11
CA GLY A 90 -15.72 -10.09 -33.09
C GLY A 90 -15.98 -9.19 -31.87
N ASP A 91 -16.96 -8.28 -31.91
CA ASP A 91 -17.36 -7.49 -30.73
C ASP A 91 -17.88 -8.37 -29.60
N TRP A 92 -17.85 -7.86 -28.37
CA TRP A 92 -18.37 -8.56 -27.20
C TRP A 92 -19.65 -7.91 -26.68
N VAL A 93 -20.61 -8.72 -26.25
CA VAL A 93 -21.86 -8.25 -25.62
C VAL A 93 -21.99 -8.88 -24.25
N PHE A 94 -21.77 -8.08 -23.21
CA PHE A 94 -21.90 -8.49 -21.81
C PHE A 94 -23.35 -8.32 -21.39
N ILE A 95 -23.94 -9.39 -20.85
CA ILE A 95 -25.37 -9.45 -20.52
C ILE A 95 -25.52 -9.80 -19.04
N GLN A 96 -25.95 -8.83 -18.23
CA GLN A 96 -26.23 -8.99 -16.80
C GLN A 96 -27.61 -8.42 -16.47
N PHE A 97 -28.57 -9.28 -16.13
CA PHE A 97 -29.92 -8.89 -15.70
C PHE A 97 -30.36 -9.74 -14.49
N GLY A 98 -31.63 -9.65 -14.08
CA GLY A 98 -32.22 -10.45 -12.99
C GLY A 98 -32.84 -9.61 -11.87
N HIS A 99 -32.25 -8.45 -11.53
CA HIS A 99 -32.70 -7.61 -10.42
C HIS A 99 -34.14 -7.10 -10.55
N ASN A 100 -34.52 -6.71 -11.77
CA ASN A 100 -35.84 -6.15 -12.06
C ASN A 100 -36.78 -7.18 -12.68
N ASP A 101 -36.23 -8.24 -13.29
CA ASP A 101 -36.99 -9.36 -13.84
C ASP A 101 -37.80 -10.09 -12.76
N GLN A 102 -37.24 -10.20 -11.55
CA GLN A 102 -37.90 -10.82 -10.40
C GLN A 102 -39.02 -10.02 -9.72
N LYS A 103 -39.29 -8.79 -10.18
CA LYS A 103 -40.34 -7.94 -9.60
C LYS A 103 -41.72 -8.33 -10.12
N ILE A 104 -42.26 -9.45 -9.64
CA ILE A 104 -43.54 -10.04 -10.09
C ILE A 104 -44.72 -9.04 -10.05
N VAL A 105 -44.69 -8.12 -9.09
CA VAL A 105 -45.73 -7.07 -8.94
C VAL A 105 -45.67 -5.97 -10.00
N ASP A 106 -44.53 -5.79 -10.68
CA ASP A 106 -44.34 -4.79 -11.73
C ASP A 106 -44.43 -5.48 -13.09
N SER A 107 -45.64 -5.55 -13.67
CA SER A 107 -45.90 -6.27 -14.92
C SER A 107 -45.13 -5.70 -16.12
N THR A 108 -44.66 -4.45 -16.05
CA THR A 108 -43.83 -3.84 -17.10
C THR A 108 -42.41 -4.38 -17.11
N ARG A 109 -41.92 -4.86 -15.95
CA ARG A 109 -40.55 -5.37 -15.77
C ARG A 109 -40.47 -6.86 -15.56
N SER A 110 -41.48 -7.46 -14.94
CA SER A 110 -41.46 -8.88 -14.56
C SER A 110 -41.24 -9.79 -15.77
N ALA A 111 -40.28 -10.69 -15.63
CA ALA A 111 -40.00 -11.77 -16.56
C ALA A 111 -39.73 -13.03 -15.75
N PRO A 112 -40.69 -13.98 -15.67
CA PRO A 112 -40.49 -15.20 -14.88
C PRO A 112 -39.25 -15.97 -15.31
N ALA A 113 -38.48 -16.46 -14.33
CA ALA A 113 -37.13 -16.99 -14.51
C ALA A 113 -37.05 -18.09 -15.59
N GLN A 114 -37.85 -19.14 -15.46
CA GLN A 114 -37.81 -20.31 -16.35
C GLN A 114 -38.44 -20.08 -17.74
N THR A 115 -39.21 -19.01 -17.92
CA THR A 115 -39.92 -18.74 -19.17
C THR A 115 -39.38 -17.48 -19.84
N LEU A 116 -40.00 -16.32 -19.64
CA LEU A 116 -39.69 -15.10 -20.39
C LEU A 116 -38.25 -14.64 -20.18
N TYR A 117 -37.71 -14.73 -18.95
CA TYR A 117 -36.31 -14.35 -18.69
C TYR A 117 -35.34 -15.26 -19.44
N ARG A 118 -35.50 -16.59 -19.32
CA ARG A 118 -34.73 -17.58 -20.08
C ARG A 118 -34.80 -17.32 -21.60
N GLN A 119 -36.01 -17.13 -22.13
CA GLN A 119 -36.23 -16.86 -23.56
C GLN A 119 -35.53 -15.58 -24.01
N ASN A 120 -35.57 -14.51 -23.21
CA ASN A 120 -34.88 -13.27 -23.52
C ASN A 120 -33.35 -13.43 -23.52
N LEU A 121 -32.78 -14.19 -22.56
CA LEU A 121 -31.34 -14.49 -22.56
C LEU A 121 -30.92 -15.28 -23.81
N ILE A 122 -31.68 -16.31 -24.16
CA ILE A 122 -31.46 -17.10 -25.38
C ILE A 122 -31.52 -16.18 -26.62
N ARG A 123 -32.50 -15.28 -26.67
CA ARG A 123 -32.63 -14.29 -27.74
C ARG A 123 -31.40 -13.39 -27.83
N PHE A 124 -30.95 -12.81 -26.73
CA PHE A 124 -29.76 -11.94 -26.71
C PHE A 124 -28.51 -12.66 -27.22
N VAL A 125 -28.30 -13.90 -26.78
CA VAL A 125 -27.19 -14.75 -27.24
C VAL A 125 -27.27 -15.01 -28.74
N ASN A 126 -28.43 -15.47 -29.23
CA ASN A 126 -28.60 -15.87 -30.63
C ASN A 126 -28.48 -14.68 -31.57
N GLU A 127 -29.10 -13.55 -31.24
CA GLU A 127 -29.02 -12.36 -32.08
C GLU A 127 -27.63 -11.72 -32.07
N THR A 128 -26.88 -11.79 -30.95
CA THR A 128 -25.46 -11.40 -30.91
C THR A 128 -24.63 -12.25 -31.87
N ARG A 129 -24.79 -13.58 -31.80
CA ARG A 129 -24.08 -14.52 -32.69
C ARG A 129 -24.45 -14.32 -34.15
N ALA A 130 -25.71 -14.01 -34.46
CA ALA A 130 -26.16 -13.72 -35.82
C ALA A 130 -25.46 -12.48 -36.43
N LYS A 131 -24.97 -11.56 -35.60
CA LYS A 131 -24.13 -10.42 -36.02
C LYS A 131 -22.63 -10.73 -36.06
N GLY A 132 -22.24 -11.96 -35.71
CA GLY A 132 -20.84 -12.36 -35.55
C GLY A 132 -20.18 -11.85 -34.27
N GLY A 133 -20.97 -11.32 -33.32
CA GLY A 133 -20.49 -10.92 -32.01
C GLY A 133 -20.37 -12.11 -31.04
N ASN A 134 -19.66 -11.86 -29.94
CA ASN A 134 -19.38 -12.82 -28.87
C ASN A 134 -20.23 -12.47 -27.63
N PRO A 135 -21.30 -13.23 -27.32
CA PRO A 135 -22.05 -13.02 -26.09
C PRO A 135 -21.24 -13.51 -24.89
N LEU A 136 -21.32 -12.77 -23.78
CA LEU A 136 -20.80 -13.14 -22.47
C LEU A 136 -21.95 -12.99 -21.45
N LEU A 137 -22.37 -14.11 -20.86
CA LEU A 137 -23.40 -14.08 -19.82
C LEU A 137 -22.77 -13.82 -18.46
N ILE A 138 -23.39 -12.97 -17.66
CA ILE A 138 -22.92 -12.64 -16.31
C ILE A 138 -24.11 -12.83 -15.37
N THR A 139 -23.95 -13.64 -14.32
CA THR A 139 -25.00 -13.83 -13.31
C THR A 139 -25.31 -12.50 -12.61
N PRO A 140 -26.54 -12.29 -12.09
CA PRO A 140 -26.88 -11.07 -11.38
C PRO A 140 -25.89 -10.82 -10.23
N VAL A 141 -25.35 -9.61 -10.10
CA VAL A 141 -24.50 -9.26 -8.95
C VAL A 141 -25.32 -9.24 -7.66
N MET A 142 -24.71 -9.60 -6.52
CA MET A 142 -25.40 -9.65 -5.24
C MET A 142 -25.86 -8.28 -4.74
N ARG A 143 -27.04 -8.29 -4.12
CA ARG A 143 -27.49 -7.24 -3.21
C ARG A 143 -27.04 -7.58 -1.80
N ARG A 144 -26.76 -6.56 -0.99
CA ARG A 144 -26.40 -6.75 0.41
C ARG A 144 -27.63 -7.08 1.26
N LYS A 145 -27.73 -8.32 1.74
CA LYS A 145 -28.71 -8.68 2.77
C LYS A 145 -28.10 -9.71 3.71
N PHE A 146 -28.35 -9.50 5.00
CA PHE A 146 -27.99 -10.43 6.06
C PHE A 146 -29.24 -10.73 6.89
N ASP A 147 -29.29 -11.91 7.49
CA ASP A 147 -30.28 -12.24 8.50
C ASP A 147 -29.90 -11.69 9.88
N GLU A 148 -30.70 -11.99 10.89
CA GLU A 148 -30.47 -11.58 12.28
C GLU A 148 -29.20 -12.17 12.90
N ASN A 149 -28.68 -13.27 12.37
CA ASN A 149 -27.45 -13.93 12.82
C ASN A 149 -26.22 -13.43 12.06
N GLY A 150 -26.38 -12.48 11.11
CA GLY A 150 -25.31 -11.98 10.27
C GLY A 150 -24.91 -12.93 9.14
N ALA A 151 -25.71 -13.96 8.84
CA ALA A 151 -25.51 -14.82 7.69
C ALA A 151 -26.05 -14.13 6.43
N PHE A 152 -25.33 -14.26 5.31
CA PHE A 152 -25.74 -13.63 4.05
C PHE A 152 -27.02 -14.28 3.51
N VAL A 153 -27.93 -13.47 2.95
CA VAL A 153 -29.21 -13.91 2.40
C VAL A 153 -29.31 -13.56 0.92
N ASP A 154 -29.31 -14.57 0.07
CA ASP A 154 -29.58 -14.46 -1.36
C ASP A 154 -30.95 -13.82 -1.63
N GLN A 155 -31.01 -12.92 -2.62
CA GLN A 155 -32.21 -12.20 -3.03
C GLN A 155 -32.64 -12.44 -4.48
N HIS A 156 -31.99 -13.34 -5.20
CA HIS A 156 -32.13 -13.55 -6.63
C HIS A 156 -32.72 -14.91 -7.00
N GLY A 157 -32.86 -15.84 -6.06
CA GLY A 157 -33.60 -17.10 -6.26
C GLY A 157 -33.12 -17.89 -7.49
N GLU A 158 -34.03 -18.23 -8.42
CA GLU A 158 -33.68 -19.06 -9.59
C GLU A 158 -32.89 -18.32 -10.69
N TYR A 159 -32.87 -16.98 -10.69
CA TYR A 159 -32.35 -16.20 -11.82
C TYR A 159 -30.86 -16.45 -12.12
N PRO A 160 -29.94 -16.55 -11.13
CA PRO A 160 -28.55 -16.92 -11.37
C PRO A 160 -28.42 -18.31 -11.99
N GLN A 161 -29.22 -19.28 -11.53
CA GLN A 161 -29.19 -20.64 -12.08
C GLN A 161 -29.66 -20.68 -13.54
N VAL A 162 -30.70 -19.92 -13.89
CA VAL A 162 -31.15 -19.80 -15.30
C VAL A 162 -30.03 -19.26 -16.20
N VAL A 163 -29.27 -18.26 -15.73
CA VAL A 163 -28.11 -17.75 -16.50
C VAL A 163 -27.07 -18.86 -16.72
N LYS A 164 -26.75 -19.62 -15.67
CA LYS A 164 -25.82 -20.77 -15.74
C LYS A 164 -26.31 -21.84 -16.72
N ASP A 165 -27.59 -22.17 -16.66
CA ASP A 165 -28.20 -23.17 -17.52
C ASP A 165 -28.20 -22.75 -19.00
N VAL A 166 -28.57 -21.50 -19.29
CA VAL A 166 -28.54 -20.96 -20.66
C VAL A 166 -27.10 -20.90 -21.18
N ALA A 167 -26.14 -20.48 -20.35
CA ALA A 167 -24.73 -20.47 -20.73
C ALA A 167 -24.23 -21.88 -21.09
N LYS A 168 -24.58 -22.88 -20.28
CA LYS A 168 -24.23 -24.28 -20.51
C LYS A 168 -24.91 -24.84 -21.77
N GLU A 169 -26.21 -24.63 -21.92
CA GLU A 169 -27.01 -25.10 -23.06
C GLU A 169 -26.47 -24.54 -24.39
N LEU A 170 -26.25 -23.22 -24.44
CA LEU A 170 -25.83 -22.54 -25.65
C LEU A 170 -24.31 -22.51 -25.82
N LYS A 171 -23.54 -23.08 -24.89
CA LYS A 171 -22.07 -23.05 -24.85
C LYS A 171 -21.52 -21.62 -24.98
N VAL A 172 -22.03 -20.72 -24.14
CA VAL A 172 -21.62 -19.32 -24.06
C VAL A 172 -20.71 -19.16 -22.84
N PRO A 173 -19.58 -18.43 -22.94
CA PRO A 173 -18.79 -18.09 -21.76
C PRO A 173 -19.63 -17.39 -20.70
N MET A 174 -19.36 -17.67 -19.42
CA MET A 174 -20.14 -17.10 -18.33
C MET A 174 -19.27 -16.76 -17.12
N ILE A 175 -19.55 -15.60 -16.52
CA ILE A 175 -18.93 -15.15 -15.27
C ILE A 175 -19.95 -15.25 -14.16
N ASP A 176 -19.63 -16.02 -13.12
CA ASP A 176 -20.48 -16.15 -11.94
C ASP A 176 -20.26 -14.99 -10.95
N LEU A 177 -20.62 -13.78 -11.37
CA LEU A 177 -20.51 -12.58 -10.54
C LEU A 177 -21.35 -12.66 -9.27
N HIS A 178 -22.47 -13.40 -9.31
CA HIS A 178 -23.30 -13.70 -8.14
C HIS A 178 -22.50 -14.36 -7.03
N ALA A 179 -21.83 -15.50 -7.30
CA ALA A 179 -21.01 -16.19 -6.30
C ALA A 179 -19.79 -15.36 -5.87
N LYS A 180 -19.09 -14.71 -6.82
CA LYS A 180 -17.91 -13.88 -6.52
C LYS A 180 -18.25 -12.67 -5.65
N SER A 181 -19.35 -11.98 -5.93
CA SER A 181 -19.81 -10.84 -5.14
C SER A 181 -20.35 -11.25 -3.77
N GLN A 182 -21.03 -12.40 -3.64
CA GLN A 182 -21.42 -12.95 -2.34
C GLN A 182 -20.19 -13.16 -1.44
N ALA A 183 -19.19 -13.90 -1.92
CA ALA A 183 -17.97 -14.16 -1.16
C ALA A 183 -17.26 -12.87 -0.75
N THR A 184 -17.28 -11.86 -1.61
CA THR A 184 -16.71 -10.54 -1.31
C THR A 184 -17.49 -9.82 -0.20
N ILE A 185 -18.82 -9.82 -0.25
CA ILE A 185 -19.68 -9.20 0.75
C ILE A 185 -19.55 -9.92 2.11
N GLU A 186 -19.54 -11.25 2.11
CA GLU A 186 -19.33 -12.08 3.30
C GLU A 186 -17.96 -11.82 3.93
N LYS A 187 -16.89 -11.72 3.12
CA LYS A 187 -15.55 -11.39 3.60
C LYS A 187 -15.49 -10.03 4.31
N HIS A 188 -16.26 -9.05 3.86
CA HIS A 188 -16.36 -7.75 4.53
C HIS A 188 -17.26 -7.78 5.78
N GLY A 189 -18.11 -8.80 5.91
CA GLY A 189 -19.11 -8.94 6.97
C GLY A 189 -20.19 -7.86 6.92
N VAL A 190 -21.05 -7.83 7.94
CA VAL A 190 -22.21 -6.91 8.01
C VAL A 190 -21.75 -5.45 7.93
N GLU A 191 -20.96 -4.97 8.88
CA GLU A 191 -20.58 -3.56 8.94
C GLU A 191 -19.56 -3.16 7.86
N GLY A 192 -18.56 -4.00 7.61
CA GLY A 192 -17.52 -3.70 6.62
C GLY A 192 -18.05 -3.64 5.18
N SER A 193 -19.10 -4.40 4.85
CA SER A 193 -19.65 -4.39 3.49
C SER A 193 -20.38 -3.09 3.13
N LYS A 194 -20.73 -2.24 4.11
CA LYS A 194 -21.43 -0.96 3.84
C LYS A 194 -20.66 -0.05 2.89
N VAL A 195 -19.32 -0.04 2.92
CA VAL A 195 -18.50 0.80 2.01
C VAL A 195 -18.60 0.38 0.55
N LEU A 196 -19.02 -0.86 0.25
CA LEU A 196 -19.28 -1.31 -1.12
C LEU A 196 -20.58 -0.68 -1.67
N PHE A 197 -21.50 -0.26 -0.80
CA PHE A 197 -22.84 0.17 -1.18
C PHE A 197 -23.08 1.64 -0.83
N MET A 198 -24.28 2.11 -1.17
CA MET A 198 -24.72 3.48 -0.95
C MET A 198 -25.20 3.68 0.50
N HIS A 199 -24.25 3.73 1.44
CA HIS A 199 -24.48 3.97 2.87
C HIS A 199 -23.83 5.29 3.26
N TYR A 200 -24.60 6.37 3.23
CA TYR A 200 -24.12 7.72 3.53
C TYR A 200 -25.02 8.43 4.52
N SER A 201 -24.42 9.15 5.47
CA SER A 201 -25.16 10.04 6.36
C SER A 201 -25.71 11.26 5.60
N GLY A 202 -26.73 11.89 6.18
CA GLY A 202 -27.34 13.09 5.60
C GLY A 202 -26.39 14.29 5.55
N GLY A 203 -26.65 15.19 4.60
CA GLY A 203 -25.89 16.44 4.42
C GLY A 203 -24.57 16.30 3.66
N ILE A 204 -24.19 15.09 3.22
CA ILE A 204 -23.00 14.89 2.36
C ILE A 204 -23.34 15.21 0.90
N TYR A 205 -24.45 14.64 0.40
CA TYR A 205 -24.86 14.78 -1.01
C TYR A 205 -26.22 15.49 -1.13
N PRO A 206 -26.37 16.48 -2.03
CA PRO A 206 -27.61 17.23 -2.19
C PRO A 206 -28.85 16.38 -2.51
N LYS A 207 -28.68 15.29 -3.28
CA LYS A 207 -29.75 14.34 -3.61
C LYS A 207 -30.27 13.57 -2.39
N PHE A 208 -29.44 13.41 -1.36
CA PHE A 208 -29.72 12.61 -0.16
C PHE A 208 -29.58 13.48 1.10
N PRO A 209 -30.43 14.51 1.29
CA PRO A 209 -30.29 15.44 2.42
C PRO A 209 -30.44 14.75 3.78
N LYS A 210 -31.22 13.66 3.85
CA LYS A 210 -31.41 12.82 5.05
C LYS A 210 -30.48 11.60 5.11
N GLY A 211 -29.59 11.45 4.13
CA GLY A 211 -28.76 10.26 3.96
C GLY A 211 -29.45 9.20 3.12
N ILE A 212 -28.73 8.10 2.90
CA ILE A 212 -29.22 6.96 2.14
C ILE A 212 -28.63 5.67 2.72
N GLU A 213 -29.48 4.66 2.85
CA GLU A 213 -29.09 3.27 3.09
C GLU A 213 -29.67 2.43 1.95
N ASP A 214 -28.83 2.17 0.96
CA ASP A 214 -29.19 1.40 -0.21
C ASP A 214 -28.22 0.25 -0.39
N ASN A 215 -28.77 -0.96 -0.31
CA ASN A 215 -28.06 -2.23 -0.34
C ASN A 215 -28.00 -2.86 -1.75
N THR A 216 -28.41 -2.13 -2.78
CA THR A 216 -28.40 -2.58 -4.17
C THR A 216 -27.37 -1.82 -4.99
N HIS A 217 -27.30 -0.49 -4.86
CA HIS A 217 -26.40 0.32 -5.68
C HIS A 217 -25.07 0.55 -4.97
N PHE A 218 -24.01 0.74 -5.77
CA PHE A 218 -22.65 0.79 -5.26
C PHE A 218 -22.15 2.22 -5.05
N SER A 219 -21.28 2.36 -4.05
CA SER A 219 -20.33 3.46 -4.01
C SER A 219 -19.32 3.32 -5.17
N ARG A 220 -18.49 4.34 -5.42
CA ARG A 220 -17.39 4.18 -6.40
C ARG A 220 -16.44 3.03 -6.03
N TYR A 221 -16.12 2.87 -4.75
CA TYR A 221 -15.29 1.76 -4.26
C TYR A 221 -15.93 0.40 -4.57
N GLY A 222 -17.20 0.23 -4.22
CA GLY A 222 -17.91 -1.02 -4.54
C GLY A 222 -18.00 -1.29 -6.03
N ALA A 223 -18.23 -0.26 -6.85
CA ALA A 223 -18.24 -0.39 -8.30
C ALA A 223 -16.88 -0.86 -8.85
N SER A 224 -15.76 -0.35 -8.31
CA SER A 224 -14.41 -0.81 -8.66
C SER A 224 -14.18 -2.26 -8.27
N VAL A 225 -14.61 -2.67 -7.08
CA VAL A 225 -14.52 -4.06 -6.61
C VAL A 225 -15.36 -5.00 -7.49
N MET A 226 -16.60 -4.64 -7.83
CA MET A 226 -17.42 -5.49 -8.69
C MET A 226 -16.87 -5.56 -10.12
N ALA A 227 -16.33 -4.46 -10.64
CA ALA A 227 -15.69 -4.45 -11.95
C ALA A 227 -14.41 -5.32 -11.97
N SER A 228 -13.61 -5.33 -10.90
CA SER A 228 -12.42 -6.19 -10.82
C SER A 228 -12.78 -7.68 -10.78
N LEU A 229 -13.87 -8.07 -10.11
CA LEU A 229 -14.39 -9.46 -10.13
C LEU A 229 -14.84 -9.89 -11.54
N VAL A 230 -15.41 -8.97 -12.33
CA VAL A 230 -15.74 -9.25 -13.74
C VAL A 230 -14.47 -9.47 -14.56
N VAL A 231 -13.44 -8.63 -14.38
CA VAL A 231 -12.17 -8.81 -15.10
C VAL A 231 -11.45 -10.09 -14.67
N GLU A 232 -11.46 -10.42 -13.38
CA GLU A 232 -10.98 -11.71 -12.89
C GLU A 232 -11.69 -12.88 -13.59
N GLY A 233 -13.02 -12.84 -13.70
CA GLY A 233 -13.80 -13.83 -14.44
C GLY A 233 -13.41 -13.93 -15.93
N ILE A 234 -13.04 -12.81 -16.56
CA ILE A 234 -12.52 -12.81 -17.94
C ILE A 234 -11.17 -13.54 -18.01
N MET A 235 -10.29 -13.31 -17.02
CA MET A 235 -8.97 -13.94 -16.96
C MET A 235 -9.04 -15.45 -16.70
N GLU A 236 -10.06 -15.93 -15.99
CA GLU A 236 -10.34 -17.35 -15.73
C GLU A 236 -10.88 -18.08 -16.97
N LEU A 237 -11.52 -17.36 -17.90
CA LEU A 237 -12.13 -17.95 -19.09
C LEU A 237 -11.12 -18.16 -20.23
N PRO A 238 -11.26 -19.24 -21.03
CA PRO A 238 -10.43 -19.47 -22.21
C PRO A 238 -10.91 -18.64 -23.41
N ILE A 239 -11.02 -17.32 -23.24
CA ILE A 239 -11.51 -16.38 -24.27
C ILE A 239 -10.43 -15.37 -24.67
N ASP A 240 -10.48 -14.90 -25.91
CA ASP A 240 -9.47 -13.97 -26.45
C ASP A 240 -9.50 -12.59 -25.78
N LEU A 241 -10.61 -12.25 -25.12
CA LEU A 241 -10.82 -10.95 -24.49
C LEU A 241 -9.75 -10.63 -23.42
N LYS A 242 -9.17 -11.65 -22.77
CA LYS A 242 -8.10 -11.48 -21.78
C LYS A 242 -6.86 -10.77 -22.34
N SER A 243 -6.61 -10.86 -23.65
CA SER A 243 -5.48 -10.18 -24.31
C SER A 243 -5.60 -8.64 -24.31
N PHE A 244 -6.81 -8.12 -24.08
CA PHE A 244 -7.09 -6.68 -24.02
C PHE A 244 -7.13 -6.12 -22.59
N VAL A 245 -7.05 -6.98 -21.57
CA VAL A 245 -7.01 -6.55 -20.17
C VAL A 245 -5.71 -5.79 -19.92
N LYS A 246 -5.83 -4.61 -19.32
CA LYS A 246 -4.73 -3.67 -19.14
C LYS A 246 -3.74 -4.20 -18.10
N LYS A 247 -2.53 -4.52 -18.55
CA LYS A 247 -1.37 -4.78 -17.68
C LYS A 247 -1.06 -3.54 -16.85
N SER A 248 -0.64 -3.72 -15.60
CA SER A 248 -0.10 -2.61 -14.81
C SER A 248 1.37 -2.39 -15.14
N GLU A 249 1.92 -1.31 -14.61
CA GLU A 249 3.35 -1.03 -14.60
C GLU A 249 4.13 -2.07 -13.78
N PHE A 250 3.51 -2.93 -12.98
CA PHE A 250 4.21 -3.92 -12.17
C PHE A 250 4.38 -5.26 -12.89
N THR A 251 5.52 -5.92 -12.66
CA THR A 251 5.84 -7.20 -13.29
C THR A 251 4.78 -8.26 -12.97
N ASN A 252 4.28 -8.93 -14.00
CA ASN A 252 3.26 -9.99 -13.92
C ASN A 252 1.94 -9.56 -13.25
N LYS A 253 1.60 -8.27 -13.31
CA LYS A 253 0.37 -7.74 -12.73
C LYS A 253 -0.50 -7.03 -13.76
N TYR A 254 -1.80 -7.14 -13.56
CA TYR A 254 -2.82 -6.37 -14.25
C TYR A 254 -3.37 -5.27 -13.34
N THR A 255 -3.91 -4.24 -13.96
CA THR A 255 -4.49 -3.09 -13.24
C THR A 255 -5.63 -3.46 -12.30
N TYR A 256 -6.43 -4.48 -12.62
CA TYR A 256 -7.52 -4.95 -11.76
C TYR A 256 -7.05 -5.66 -10.49
N GLU A 257 -5.79 -6.13 -10.45
CA GLU A 257 -5.18 -6.78 -9.28
C GLU A 257 -4.60 -5.77 -8.28
N LEU A 258 -4.49 -4.50 -8.67
CA LEU A 258 -3.99 -3.46 -7.77
C LEU A 258 -5.02 -3.17 -6.68
N SER A 259 -4.52 -2.76 -5.52
CA SER A 259 -5.33 -2.53 -4.33
C SER A 259 -6.41 -1.46 -4.53
N HIS A 260 -7.66 -1.78 -4.18
CA HIS A 260 -8.76 -0.83 -4.09
C HIS A 260 -8.83 -0.22 -2.69
N TYR A 261 -9.25 1.04 -2.61
CA TYR A 261 -9.45 1.73 -1.34
C TYR A 261 -10.65 2.67 -1.40
N TYR A 262 -11.24 2.93 -0.23
CA TYR A 262 -12.30 3.92 -0.05
C TYR A 262 -11.69 5.24 0.44
N THR A 263 -12.12 6.37 -0.14
CA THR A 263 -11.75 7.70 0.37
C THR A 263 -12.96 8.28 1.12
N PRO A 264 -12.77 8.77 2.37
CA PRO A 264 -13.85 9.37 3.14
C PRO A 264 -14.46 10.59 2.47
N VAL A 265 -15.73 10.85 2.76
CA VAL A 265 -16.47 12.02 2.29
C VAL A 265 -17.13 12.69 3.49
N PHE A 266 -17.11 14.02 3.48
CA PHE A 266 -17.54 14.82 4.62
C PHE A 266 -18.71 15.71 4.24
N ARG A 267 -19.53 16.04 5.24
CA ARG A 267 -20.54 17.09 5.10
C ARG A 267 -19.86 18.43 4.83
N LYS A 268 -20.56 19.34 4.15
CA LYS A 268 -20.04 20.67 3.82
C LYS A 268 -20.17 21.69 4.97
N ASP A 269 -20.87 21.32 6.05
CA ASP A 269 -20.99 22.13 7.26
C ASP A 269 -19.60 22.47 7.81
N THR A 270 -19.36 23.75 8.11
CA THR A 270 -18.06 24.25 8.55
C THR A 270 -18.14 24.86 9.94
N PHE A 271 -17.28 24.37 10.84
CA PHE A 271 -17.16 24.74 12.25
C PHE A 271 -15.84 25.47 12.44
N ASN A 272 -15.85 26.80 12.29
CA ASN A 272 -14.65 27.63 12.43
C ASN A 272 -14.27 27.81 13.91
N ILE A 273 -13.06 27.41 14.30
CA ILE A 273 -12.59 27.43 15.70
C ILE A 273 -12.67 28.82 16.35
N ALA A 274 -12.59 29.91 15.59
CA ALA A 274 -12.69 31.28 16.11
C ALA A 274 -14.08 31.56 16.73
N ARG A 275 -15.14 30.90 16.23
CA ARG A 275 -16.49 30.99 16.80
C ARG A 275 -16.62 30.31 18.17
N TYR A 276 -15.65 29.48 18.52
CA TYR A 276 -15.56 28.76 19.80
C TYR A 276 -14.57 29.44 20.77
N GLY A 277 -14.12 30.65 20.45
CA GLY A 277 -13.25 31.45 21.32
C GLY A 277 -11.75 31.24 21.09
N ALA A 278 -11.35 30.51 20.04
CA ALA A 278 -9.93 30.40 19.69
C ALA A 278 -9.36 31.75 19.25
N LYS A 279 -8.11 32.03 19.60
CA LYS A 279 -7.36 33.25 19.23
C LYS A 279 -6.04 32.91 18.54
N ALA A 280 -5.77 33.61 17.45
CA ALA A 280 -4.58 33.42 16.60
C ALA A 280 -3.40 34.33 16.99
N ASP A 281 -3.20 34.58 18.29
CA ASP A 281 -2.19 35.50 18.80
C ASP A 281 -0.84 34.82 19.11
N GLY A 282 -0.74 33.50 18.89
CA GLY A 282 0.43 32.68 19.23
C GLY A 282 0.71 32.53 20.73
N LEU A 283 -0.19 33.01 21.59
CA LEU A 283 -0.02 33.00 23.05
C LEU A 283 -1.16 32.24 23.74
N THR A 284 -2.39 32.41 23.25
CA THR A 284 -3.59 31.76 23.77
C THR A 284 -3.55 30.27 23.46
N VAL A 285 -3.64 29.42 24.49
CA VAL A 285 -3.78 27.97 24.34
C VAL A 285 -5.21 27.63 23.93
N ASN A 286 -5.38 27.19 22.68
CA ASN A 286 -6.68 27.00 22.03
C ASN A 286 -7.28 25.60 22.19
N THR A 287 -6.67 24.71 22.98
CA THR A 287 -7.04 23.28 23.13
C THR A 287 -8.53 23.09 23.36
N LYS A 288 -9.12 23.87 24.28
CA LYS A 288 -10.55 23.77 24.62
C LYS A 288 -11.44 24.17 23.45
N ALA A 289 -11.14 25.30 22.79
CA ALA A 289 -11.93 25.81 21.68
C ALA A 289 -11.90 24.88 20.47
N ILE A 290 -10.73 24.32 20.14
CA ILE A 290 -10.56 23.38 19.02
C ILE A 290 -11.32 22.08 19.29
N ASN A 291 -11.11 21.45 20.46
CA ASN A 291 -11.81 20.21 20.80
C ASN A 291 -13.33 20.43 20.92
N GLN A 292 -13.79 21.58 21.42
CA GLN A 292 -15.21 21.93 21.42
C GLN A 292 -15.80 22.03 20.00
N ALA A 293 -15.06 22.63 19.05
CA ALA A 293 -15.50 22.68 17.66
C ALA A 293 -15.61 21.27 17.04
N ILE A 294 -14.69 20.37 17.39
CA ILE A 294 -14.71 18.95 16.98
C ILE A 294 -15.92 18.22 17.57
N ASP A 295 -16.16 18.36 18.87
CA ASP A 295 -17.30 17.72 19.54
C ASP A 295 -18.63 18.19 18.95
N VAL A 296 -18.78 19.49 18.70
CA VAL A 296 -19.99 20.06 18.09
C VAL A 296 -20.15 19.62 16.63
N CYS A 297 -19.06 19.58 15.86
CA CYS A 297 -19.06 19.06 14.49
C CYS A 297 -19.51 17.61 14.45
N HIS A 298 -18.94 16.76 15.31
CA HIS A 298 -19.31 15.36 15.44
C HIS A 298 -20.78 15.19 15.84
N ALA A 299 -21.25 15.91 16.86
CA ALA A 299 -22.63 15.85 17.34
C ALA A 299 -23.65 16.30 16.28
N ALA A 300 -23.26 17.18 15.36
CA ALA A 300 -24.07 17.60 14.21
C ALA A 300 -24.11 16.57 13.06
N GLY A 301 -23.45 15.42 13.21
CA GLY A 301 -23.34 14.38 12.19
C GLY A 301 -22.09 14.47 11.31
N GLY A 302 -21.14 15.34 11.67
CA GLY A 302 -19.87 15.54 10.98
C GLY A 302 -19.79 16.79 10.12
N GLY A 303 -18.64 16.98 9.47
CA GLY A 303 -18.33 18.15 8.67
C GLY A 303 -16.86 18.55 8.78
N THR A 304 -16.59 19.82 8.49
CA THR A 304 -15.25 20.38 8.51
C THR A 304 -15.04 21.28 9.71
N VAL A 305 -14.07 20.95 10.57
CA VAL A 305 -13.56 21.88 11.59
C VAL A 305 -12.45 22.70 10.97
N LEU A 306 -12.68 24.00 10.81
CA LEU A 306 -11.77 24.92 10.13
C LEU A 306 -10.85 25.60 11.14
N VAL A 307 -9.54 25.40 10.98
CA VAL A 307 -8.48 26.22 11.55
C VAL A 307 -8.08 27.26 10.50
N PRO A 308 -8.51 28.54 10.62
CA PRO A 308 -8.25 29.55 9.60
C PRO A 308 -6.79 30.04 9.66
N ALA A 309 -6.40 30.89 8.70
CA ALA A 309 -5.07 31.50 8.69
C ALA A 309 -4.76 32.20 10.04
N GLY A 310 -3.51 32.09 10.50
CA GLY A 310 -3.07 32.62 11.79
C GLY A 310 -2.14 31.66 12.57
N LEU A 311 -1.59 32.15 13.68
CA LEU A 311 -0.73 31.37 14.58
C LEU A 311 -1.53 30.89 15.81
N TRP A 312 -1.76 29.58 15.90
CA TRP A 312 -2.62 28.96 16.90
C TRP A 312 -1.79 28.07 17.82
N LEU A 313 -1.64 28.43 19.09
CA LEU A 313 -1.05 27.55 20.09
C LEU A 313 -2.12 26.58 20.61
N THR A 314 -1.79 25.29 20.78
CA THR A 314 -2.71 24.28 21.33
C THR A 314 -1.96 23.15 22.03
N GLY A 315 -2.60 22.51 23.01
CA GLY A 315 -2.24 21.16 23.45
C GLY A 315 -2.88 20.09 22.55
N PRO A 316 -3.08 18.86 23.05
CA PRO A 316 -3.62 17.75 22.27
C PRO A 316 -5.01 18.00 21.66
N ILE A 317 -5.19 17.53 20.43
CA ILE A 317 -6.45 17.50 19.70
C ILE A 317 -6.94 16.05 19.62
N VAL A 318 -8.20 15.82 20.01
CA VAL A 318 -8.85 14.51 19.96
C VAL A 318 -9.89 14.51 18.84
N LEU A 319 -9.64 13.73 17.79
CA LEU A 319 -10.55 13.58 16.67
C LEU A 319 -11.80 12.78 17.04
N LYS A 320 -12.85 12.90 16.22
CA LYS A 320 -14.14 12.20 16.36
C LYS A 320 -14.65 11.75 14.99
N ASN A 321 -15.62 10.82 14.98
CA ASN A 321 -16.22 10.29 13.75
C ASN A 321 -16.79 11.40 12.87
N ASN A 322 -16.63 11.26 11.55
CA ASN A 322 -17.15 12.15 10.52
C ASN A 322 -16.57 13.57 10.51
N VAL A 323 -15.43 13.79 11.17
CA VAL A 323 -14.77 15.10 11.25
C VAL A 323 -13.58 15.18 10.31
N ASN A 324 -13.56 16.22 9.48
CA ASN A 324 -12.38 16.68 8.76
C ASN A 324 -11.79 17.91 9.47
N LEU A 325 -10.63 17.77 10.10
CA LEU A 325 -9.85 18.89 10.61
C LEU A 325 -9.11 19.57 9.46
N HIS A 326 -9.61 20.71 9.01
CA HIS A 326 -9.07 21.45 7.88
C HIS A 326 -8.18 22.60 8.34
N ILE A 327 -6.89 22.51 8.03
CA ILE A 327 -5.86 23.50 8.34
C ILE A 327 -5.67 24.40 7.12
N ALA A 328 -6.29 25.58 7.17
CA ALA A 328 -6.29 26.50 6.04
C ALA A 328 -4.87 26.93 5.65
N LYS A 329 -4.72 27.35 4.39
CA LYS A 329 -3.50 28.03 3.93
C LYS A 329 -3.13 29.17 4.87
N ASN A 330 -1.84 29.30 5.20
CA ASN A 330 -1.30 30.27 6.15
C ASN A 330 -1.77 30.10 7.61
N ALA A 331 -2.34 28.96 7.97
CA ALA A 331 -2.50 28.56 9.37
C ALA A 331 -1.21 27.85 9.84
N LEU A 332 -0.68 28.27 10.99
CA LEU A 332 0.36 27.58 11.73
C LEU A 332 -0.24 27.12 13.06
N LEU A 333 -0.49 25.82 13.19
CA LEU A 333 -0.96 25.20 14.41
C LEU A 333 0.23 24.65 15.19
N GLN A 334 0.66 25.39 16.22
CA GLN A 334 1.79 25.05 17.06
C GLN A 334 1.32 24.25 18.27
N PHE A 335 1.82 23.03 18.43
CA PHE A 335 1.59 22.23 19.60
C PHE A 335 2.45 22.69 20.79
N SER A 336 1.90 22.55 21.99
CA SER A 336 2.48 23.00 23.23
C SER A 336 3.80 22.31 23.54
N ARG A 337 4.73 23.08 24.08
CA ARG A 337 6.02 22.62 24.61
C ARG A 337 5.95 22.22 26.09
N ASN A 338 4.78 22.34 26.71
CA ASN A 338 4.57 21.93 28.08
C ASN A 338 4.24 20.43 28.14
N HIS A 339 5.12 19.63 28.74
CA HIS A 339 4.93 18.19 28.94
C HIS A 339 3.64 17.86 29.71
N ASP A 340 3.18 18.77 30.59
CA ASP A 340 1.98 18.56 31.39
C ASP A 340 0.67 18.69 30.63
N ASP A 341 0.69 19.25 29.42
CA ASP A 341 -0.47 19.28 28.54
C ASP A 341 -0.77 17.90 27.93
N TYR A 342 0.16 16.95 28.02
CA TYR A 342 0.08 15.62 27.43
C TYR A 342 -0.03 14.55 28.51
N PRO A 343 -1.24 14.00 28.78
CA PRO A 343 -1.41 12.95 29.76
C PRO A 343 -0.71 11.65 29.32
N ILE A 344 -0.30 10.83 30.29
CA ILE A 344 0.24 9.49 30.00
C ILE A 344 -0.92 8.56 29.64
N VAL A 345 -0.80 7.88 28.51
CA VAL A 345 -1.80 6.95 27.95
C VAL A 345 -1.15 5.61 27.59
N VAL A 346 -1.94 4.55 27.58
CA VAL A 346 -1.52 3.27 27.00
C VAL A 346 -1.70 3.33 25.49
N THR A 347 -0.64 3.01 24.76
CA THR A 347 -0.59 2.96 23.31
C THR A 347 0.46 1.93 22.87
N THR A 348 0.97 2.02 21.66
CA THR A 348 2.13 1.24 21.20
C THR A 348 3.36 2.13 20.99
N TRP A 349 4.54 1.59 21.27
CA TRP A 349 5.82 2.20 20.92
C TRP A 349 6.73 1.13 20.31
N GLU A 350 7.24 1.40 19.10
CA GLU A 350 8.04 0.45 18.32
C GLU A 350 7.42 -0.95 18.22
N GLY A 351 6.11 -1.01 17.92
CA GLY A 351 5.38 -2.25 17.69
C GLY A 351 5.02 -3.07 18.93
N GLN A 352 5.18 -2.52 20.14
CA GLN A 352 4.78 -3.16 21.41
C GLN A 352 3.91 -2.23 22.24
N GLU A 353 3.03 -2.79 23.08
CA GLU A 353 2.26 -2.03 24.06
C GLU A 353 3.18 -1.26 25.03
N SER A 354 2.84 -0.01 25.30
CA SER A 354 3.64 0.91 26.10
C SER A 354 2.82 2.08 26.64
N TYR A 355 3.22 2.63 27.76
CA TYR A 355 2.82 3.94 28.23
C TYR A 355 3.60 5.02 27.48
N ARG A 356 2.89 6.00 26.91
CA ARG A 356 3.46 7.20 26.26
C ARG A 356 2.68 8.43 26.67
N CYS A 357 3.24 9.62 26.49
CA CYS A 357 2.41 10.83 26.48
C CYS A 357 1.46 10.79 25.28
N GLN A 358 0.25 11.33 25.44
CA GLN A 358 -0.76 11.38 24.40
C GLN A 358 -0.23 12.13 23.17
N ALA A 359 -0.56 11.66 21.97
CA ALA A 359 -0.21 12.35 20.73
C ALA A 359 -0.84 13.76 20.66
N PRO A 360 -0.11 14.75 20.11
CA PRO A 360 -0.67 16.03 19.68
C PRO A 360 -1.97 15.89 18.88
N ILE A 361 -2.08 14.90 17.99
CA ILE A 361 -3.34 14.54 17.34
C ILE A 361 -3.64 13.07 17.60
N TRP A 362 -4.80 12.82 18.20
CA TRP A 362 -5.18 11.51 18.73
C TRP A 362 -6.54 11.04 18.19
N GLY A 363 -6.63 9.77 17.79
CA GLY A 363 -7.87 9.12 17.38
C GLY A 363 -7.83 7.61 17.60
N VAL A 364 -8.91 7.04 18.15
CA VAL A 364 -9.04 5.61 18.44
C VAL A 364 -10.45 5.16 18.06
N ASP A 365 -10.57 4.05 17.32
CA ASP A 365 -11.85 3.45 16.90
C ASP A 365 -12.76 4.43 16.13
N LEU A 366 -12.16 5.31 15.32
CA LEU A 366 -12.87 6.33 14.56
C LEU A 366 -13.18 5.87 13.13
N THR A 367 -14.28 6.35 12.57
CA THR A 367 -14.67 6.14 11.17
C THR A 367 -14.86 7.48 10.48
N ASN A 368 -14.40 7.57 9.23
CA ASN A 368 -14.57 8.73 8.35
C ASN A 368 -13.93 9.99 8.95
N ILE A 369 -12.60 10.01 9.01
CA ILE A 369 -11.82 11.11 9.60
C ILE A 369 -10.84 11.72 8.60
N GLY A 370 -10.62 13.03 8.71
CA GLY A 370 -9.75 13.78 7.81
C GLY A 370 -8.85 14.77 8.54
N ILE A 371 -7.62 14.93 8.04
CA ILE A 371 -6.76 16.09 8.32
C ILE A 371 -6.35 16.65 6.95
N THR A 372 -6.88 17.80 6.58
CA THR A 372 -6.75 18.34 5.21
C THR A 372 -6.31 19.80 5.20
N GLY A 373 -5.91 20.31 4.04
CA GLY A 373 -5.64 21.73 3.81
C GLY A 373 -4.21 21.99 3.35
N GLU A 374 -3.73 23.21 3.57
CA GLU A 374 -2.41 23.68 3.08
C GLU A 374 -1.58 24.33 4.19
N GLY A 375 -2.06 24.32 5.44
CA GLY A 375 -1.33 24.89 6.56
C GLY A 375 -0.31 23.93 7.20
N VAL A 376 0.34 24.44 8.23
CA VAL A 376 1.43 23.77 8.94
C VAL A 376 0.97 23.37 10.33
N LEU A 377 1.28 22.13 10.72
CA LEU A 377 1.16 21.63 12.08
C LEU A 377 2.59 21.40 12.61
N ASP A 378 2.95 22.09 13.70
CA ASP A 378 4.27 21.99 14.32
C ASP A 378 4.16 21.24 15.66
N GLY A 379 4.84 20.10 15.78
CA GLY A 379 4.74 19.21 16.92
C GLY A 379 5.39 19.70 18.21
N GLY A 380 6.16 20.79 18.21
CA GLY A 380 6.89 21.27 19.39
C GLY A 380 7.90 20.25 19.94
N GLY A 381 8.43 19.37 19.09
CA GLY A 381 9.18 18.19 19.50
C GLY A 381 10.58 18.43 20.07
N GLU A 382 11.12 19.64 19.98
CA GLU A 382 12.46 19.99 20.46
C GLU A 382 12.63 19.86 21.98
N VAL A 383 11.54 20.00 22.74
CA VAL A 383 11.56 19.80 24.19
C VAL A 383 11.52 18.32 24.60
N TRP A 384 11.32 17.42 23.64
CA TRP A 384 11.15 15.99 23.87
C TRP A 384 12.39 15.17 23.52
N ARG A 385 13.13 15.59 22.49
CA ARG A 385 14.15 14.76 21.84
C ARG A 385 15.53 14.95 22.46
N ALA A 386 16.20 13.84 22.76
CA ALA A 386 17.63 13.86 23.03
C ALA A 386 18.42 14.17 21.74
N ILE A 387 19.60 14.78 21.87
CA ILE A 387 20.44 15.19 20.73
C ILE A 387 21.86 14.65 20.91
N LYS A 388 22.34 13.89 19.94
CA LYS A 388 23.70 13.32 19.97
C LYS A 388 24.74 14.39 19.63
N ARG A 389 25.90 14.34 20.29
CA ARG A 389 27.00 15.30 20.12
C ARG A 389 27.55 15.37 18.71
N ASP A 390 27.68 14.20 18.07
CA ASP A 390 28.20 14.00 16.72
C ASP A 390 27.28 14.57 15.64
N LYS A 391 26.01 14.81 15.96
CA LYS A 391 25.03 15.47 15.10
C LYS A 391 25.07 17.00 15.17
N GLN A 392 25.98 17.59 15.97
CA GLN A 392 26.07 19.03 16.18
C GLN A 392 27.49 19.53 15.98
N THR A 393 27.65 20.72 15.39
CA THR A 393 28.94 21.43 15.40
C THR A 393 29.30 21.83 16.84
N ASN A 394 30.56 22.22 17.07
CA ASN A 394 31.01 22.68 18.39
C ASN A 394 30.20 23.88 18.90
N SER A 395 29.88 24.84 18.03
CA SER A 395 29.08 26.02 18.40
C SER A 395 27.62 25.66 18.68
N GLN A 396 27.03 24.77 17.87
CA GLN A 396 25.66 24.30 18.09
C GLN A 396 25.53 23.54 19.41
N TRP A 397 26.47 22.64 19.71
CA TRP A 397 26.48 21.92 20.99
C TRP A 397 26.64 22.84 22.18
N ALA A 398 27.58 23.78 22.13
CA ALA A 398 27.79 24.75 23.20
C ALA A 398 26.53 25.60 23.44
N ALA A 399 25.84 26.01 22.37
CA ALA A 399 24.58 26.74 22.46
C ALA A 399 23.44 25.87 23.05
N LEU A 400 23.35 24.60 22.65
CA LEU A 400 22.37 23.65 23.17
C LEU A 400 22.56 23.42 24.68
N VAL A 401 23.79 23.13 25.13
CA VAL A 401 24.08 22.97 26.56
C VAL A 401 23.80 24.26 27.34
N LYS A 402 24.10 25.43 26.77
CA LYS A 402 23.80 26.74 27.39
C LYS A 402 22.28 27.00 27.49
N SER A 403 21.48 26.42 26.60
CA SER A 403 20.02 26.61 26.61
C SER A 403 19.31 25.88 27.75
N GLY A 404 20.01 24.99 28.47
CA GLY A 404 19.47 24.18 29.56
C GLY A 404 19.63 22.69 29.29
N GLY A 405 18.76 21.88 29.89
CA GLY A 405 18.83 20.41 29.81
C GLY A 405 20.01 19.82 30.57
N VAL A 406 20.31 18.55 30.28
CA VAL A 406 21.34 17.77 30.98
C VAL A 406 22.13 16.92 30.00
N VAL A 407 23.40 16.67 30.29
CA VAL A 407 24.28 15.91 29.41
C VAL A 407 24.57 14.53 30.01
N SER A 408 24.77 13.53 29.14
CA SER A 408 25.27 12.21 29.53
C SER A 408 26.64 12.31 30.20
N ASP A 409 26.98 11.30 31.01
CA ASP A 409 28.25 11.28 31.73
C ASP A 409 29.46 11.17 30.78
N LYS A 410 29.22 10.67 29.56
CA LYS A 410 30.21 10.61 28.46
C LYS A 410 30.30 11.89 27.64
N ASN A 411 29.46 12.89 27.91
CA ASN A 411 29.38 14.14 27.13
C ASN A 411 29.08 13.92 25.63
N ASP A 412 28.35 12.85 25.31
CA ASP A 412 28.03 12.42 23.93
C ASP A 412 26.53 12.56 23.58
N LEU A 413 25.67 12.84 24.56
CA LEU A 413 24.23 12.94 24.39
C LEU A 413 23.64 14.01 25.33
N TRP A 414 22.87 14.94 24.78
CA TRP A 414 22.12 15.95 25.52
C TRP A 414 20.66 15.52 25.65
N TYR A 415 20.06 15.77 26.80
CA TYR A 415 18.67 15.50 27.13
C TYR A 415 17.96 16.78 27.54
N PRO A 416 16.67 16.95 27.20
CA PRO A 416 15.93 18.15 27.56
C PRO A 416 15.65 18.27 29.07
N SER A 417 15.61 17.16 29.81
CA SER A 417 15.44 17.16 31.27
C SER A 417 16.08 15.95 31.94
N GLU A 418 16.21 16.01 33.28
CA GLU A 418 16.62 14.85 34.10
C GLU A 418 15.66 13.66 33.96
N LYS A 419 14.35 13.91 33.81
CA LYS A 419 13.35 12.84 33.56
C LYS A 419 13.64 12.14 32.24
N SER A 420 14.00 12.90 31.19
CA SER A 420 14.40 12.33 29.90
C SER A 420 15.69 11.50 29.99
N LYS A 421 16.72 11.99 30.70
CA LYS A 421 17.97 11.25 30.94
C LYS A 421 17.70 9.95 31.71
N LYS A 422 16.88 10.01 32.77
CA LYS A 422 16.50 8.85 33.57
C LYS A 422 15.79 7.79 32.73
N GLY A 423 14.76 8.18 31.98
CA GLY A 423 14.01 7.25 31.14
C GLY A 423 14.87 6.62 30.04
N ASN A 424 15.76 7.40 29.42
CA ASN A 424 16.66 6.89 28.38
C ASN A 424 17.65 5.83 28.92
N ASN A 425 18.09 5.99 30.17
CA ASN A 425 19.01 5.06 30.81
C ASN A 425 18.31 3.85 31.46
N LEU A 426 16.98 3.83 31.48
CA LEU A 426 16.20 2.73 32.03
C LEU A 426 15.78 1.77 30.90
N PRO A 427 16.26 0.51 30.90
CA PRO A 427 15.83 -0.48 29.92
C PRO A 427 14.31 -0.65 29.94
N ASN A 428 13.70 -0.69 28.75
CA ASN A 428 12.26 -0.91 28.58
C ASN A 428 11.35 0.12 29.28
N ALA A 429 11.84 1.33 29.57
CA ALA A 429 11.04 2.39 30.18
C ALA A 429 9.71 2.60 29.44
N GLY A 430 8.61 2.51 30.19
CA GLY A 430 7.24 2.63 29.69
C GLY A 430 6.69 1.40 28.97
N ARG A 431 7.47 0.37 28.63
CA ARG A 431 6.95 -0.82 27.91
C ARG A 431 6.09 -1.69 28.83
N ILE A 432 5.03 -2.27 28.25
CA ILE A 432 4.21 -3.31 28.89
C ILE A 432 4.67 -4.65 28.30
N LEU A 433 5.37 -5.44 29.12
CA LEU A 433 5.93 -6.72 28.72
C LEU A 433 5.36 -7.82 29.60
N ASN A 434 4.87 -8.92 29.00
CA ASN A 434 4.28 -10.05 29.72
C ASN A 434 3.15 -9.65 30.70
N GLY A 435 2.37 -8.62 30.36
CA GLY A 435 1.30 -8.09 31.22
C GLY A 435 1.80 -7.31 32.44
N ILE A 436 3.10 -7.02 32.54
CA ILE A 436 3.68 -6.23 33.63
C ILE A 436 3.61 -4.74 33.25
N HIS A 437 2.96 -3.95 34.10
CA HIS A 437 2.80 -2.51 33.93
C HIS A 437 3.72 -1.74 34.89
N PRO A 438 4.44 -0.71 34.42
CA PRO A 438 5.07 0.26 35.30
C PRO A 438 4.05 0.97 36.19
N THR A 439 4.44 1.28 37.42
CA THR A 439 3.59 2.02 38.37
C THR A 439 3.45 3.49 37.96
N PRO A 440 2.38 4.20 38.38
CA PRO A 440 2.24 5.63 38.12
C PRO A 440 3.42 6.48 38.61
N ALA A 441 4.00 6.15 39.76
CA ALA A 441 5.15 6.85 40.31
C ALA A 441 6.42 6.64 39.47
N GLU A 442 6.63 5.43 38.94
CA GLU A 442 7.72 5.16 38.00
C GLU A 442 7.54 5.99 36.72
N LEU A 443 6.35 5.92 36.10
CA LEU A 443 6.04 6.66 34.88
C LEU A 443 6.26 8.16 35.04
N GLU A 444 5.79 8.75 36.13
CA GLU A 444 5.97 10.18 36.42
C GLU A 444 7.45 10.56 36.56
N SER A 445 8.25 9.65 37.13
CA SER A 445 9.68 9.90 37.34
C SER A 445 10.50 10.00 36.04
N TYR A 446 9.97 9.53 34.91
CA TYR A 446 10.60 9.64 33.58
C TYR A 446 9.62 10.09 32.49
N LYS A 447 8.55 10.82 32.84
CA LYS A 447 7.49 11.25 31.91
C LYS A 447 8.02 11.93 30.65
N ASP A 448 9.01 12.81 30.77
CA ASP A 448 9.59 13.55 29.64
C ASP A 448 10.36 12.65 28.64
N PHE A 449 10.67 11.39 29.00
CA PHE A 449 11.20 10.38 28.07
C PHE A 449 10.09 9.72 27.23
N LEU A 450 8.85 9.73 27.71
CA LEU A 450 7.71 9.06 27.10
C LEU A 450 7.14 9.86 25.93
N ARG A 451 7.99 10.19 24.96
CA ARG A 451 7.68 11.07 23.82
C ARG A 451 6.42 10.61 23.07
N PRO A 452 5.48 11.53 22.77
CA PRO A 452 4.33 11.19 21.94
C PRO A 452 4.73 11.03 20.47
N ASN A 453 4.03 10.17 19.72
CA ASN A 453 3.97 10.31 18.25
C ASN A 453 3.19 11.60 17.95
N MET A 454 3.48 12.28 16.84
CA MET A 454 2.75 13.52 16.49
C MET A 454 1.28 13.24 16.15
N ILE A 455 1.03 12.24 15.30
CA ILE A 455 -0.31 11.75 14.96
C ILE A 455 -0.40 10.27 15.31
N SER A 456 -1.38 9.93 16.13
CA SER A 456 -1.70 8.54 16.51
C SER A 456 -3.15 8.24 16.14
N LEU A 457 -3.35 7.42 15.11
CA LEU A 457 -4.66 6.97 14.66
C LEU A 457 -4.73 5.44 14.80
N THR A 458 -5.49 4.95 15.77
CA THR A 458 -5.55 3.51 16.08
C THR A 458 -6.92 2.94 15.74
N ARG A 459 -6.96 1.82 15.01
CA ARG A 459 -8.19 1.10 14.62
C ARG A 459 -9.22 1.98 13.91
N CYS A 460 -8.74 2.96 13.15
CA CYS A 460 -9.60 3.88 12.42
C CYS A 460 -9.95 3.34 11.02
N LYS A 461 -11.11 3.73 10.50
CA LYS A 461 -11.59 3.34 9.16
C LYS A 461 -11.88 4.57 8.32
N ASN A 462 -11.55 4.53 7.02
CA ASN A 462 -11.78 5.63 6.08
C ASN A 462 -11.04 6.90 6.55
N VAL A 463 -9.72 6.87 6.47
CA VAL A 463 -8.81 7.91 6.95
C VAL A 463 -8.27 8.72 5.77
N LEU A 464 -8.29 10.05 5.86
CA LEU A 464 -7.70 10.95 4.87
C LEU A 464 -6.70 11.91 5.53
N LEU A 465 -5.44 11.89 5.07
CA LEU A 465 -4.44 12.92 5.36
C LEU A 465 -4.07 13.59 4.03
N GLU A 466 -4.32 14.89 3.89
CA GLU A 466 -4.18 15.54 2.57
C GLU A 466 -3.64 16.97 2.63
N GLY A 467 -2.59 17.25 1.85
CA GLY A 467 -2.08 18.59 1.55
C GLY A 467 -1.30 19.32 2.66
N VAL A 468 -1.56 18.99 3.92
CA VAL A 468 -0.95 19.67 5.08
C VAL A 468 0.56 19.39 5.20
N THR A 469 1.25 20.28 5.91
CA THR A 469 2.64 20.08 6.34
C THR A 469 2.70 19.70 7.81
N PHE A 470 3.35 18.59 8.14
CA PHE A 470 3.74 18.24 9.49
C PHE A 470 5.22 18.56 9.70
N GLN A 471 5.57 19.19 10.82
CA GLN A 471 6.98 19.46 11.13
C GLN A 471 7.27 19.31 12.62
N ASN A 472 8.56 19.19 12.93
CA ASN A 472 9.08 19.20 14.30
C ASN A 472 8.40 18.16 15.22
N SER A 473 8.18 16.94 14.72
CA SER A 473 7.51 15.85 15.44
C SER A 473 8.29 15.39 16.69
N PRO A 474 7.66 15.20 17.87
CA PRO A 474 8.35 14.70 19.06
C PRO A 474 8.97 13.29 18.91
N ALA A 475 8.34 12.44 18.09
CA ALA A 475 8.78 11.10 17.71
C ALA A 475 8.26 10.77 16.30
N TRP A 476 7.69 9.58 16.06
CA TRP A 476 7.08 9.23 14.77
C TRP A 476 6.02 10.25 14.38
N THR A 477 6.00 10.67 13.12
CA THR A 477 5.17 11.78 12.67
C THR A 477 3.74 11.33 12.41
N MET A 478 3.56 10.38 11.49
CA MET A 478 2.24 9.85 11.15
C MET A 478 2.18 8.35 11.46
N HIS A 479 1.40 7.97 12.47
CA HIS A 479 1.25 6.57 12.87
C HIS A 479 -0.21 6.08 12.78
N PRO A 480 -0.68 5.72 11.58
CA PRO A 480 -1.84 4.85 11.42
C PRO A 480 -1.51 3.44 11.89
N LEU A 481 -2.22 2.98 12.92
CA LEU A 481 -2.12 1.65 13.49
C LEU A 481 -3.45 0.92 13.32
N LEU A 482 -3.44 -0.29 12.77
CA LEU A 482 -4.64 -1.12 12.60
C LEU A 482 -5.76 -0.43 11.81
N CYS A 483 -5.41 0.51 10.93
CA CYS A 483 -6.38 1.27 10.16
C CYS A 483 -6.76 0.57 8.85
N ASP A 484 -7.97 0.83 8.38
CA ASP A 484 -8.49 0.32 7.10
C ASP A 484 -8.94 1.49 6.22
N HIS A 485 -8.70 1.41 4.91
CA HIS A 485 -8.98 2.49 3.96
C HIS A 485 -8.26 3.79 4.32
N VAL A 486 -6.93 3.79 4.16
CA VAL A 486 -6.06 4.92 4.47
C VAL A 486 -5.61 5.62 3.19
N SER A 487 -5.92 6.91 3.05
CA SER A 487 -5.47 7.77 1.94
C SER A 487 -4.55 8.87 2.47
N ILE A 488 -3.30 8.91 2.02
CA ILE A 488 -2.32 9.96 2.35
C ILE A 488 -1.89 10.61 1.03
N ARG A 489 -2.21 11.89 0.84
CA ARG A 489 -2.04 12.57 -0.44
C ARG A 489 -1.39 13.94 -0.30
N ASN A 490 -0.34 14.20 -1.07
CA ASN A 490 0.28 15.53 -1.12
C ASN A 490 0.70 16.08 0.26
N VAL A 491 0.96 15.19 1.22
CA VAL A 491 1.41 15.57 2.57
C VAL A 491 2.90 15.88 2.52
N THR A 492 3.30 16.93 3.24
CA THR A 492 4.72 17.23 3.47
C THR A 492 5.09 16.91 4.91
N VAL A 493 6.19 16.20 5.13
CA VAL A 493 6.81 16.06 6.46
C VAL A 493 8.18 16.71 6.44
N LYS A 494 8.43 17.60 7.40
CA LYS A 494 9.71 18.29 7.56
C LYS A 494 10.19 18.25 9.01
N ASN A 495 10.98 17.25 9.35
CA ASN A 495 11.65 17.17 10.64
C ASN A 495 13.13 17.52 10.51
N HIS A 496 13.77 17.88 11.62
CA HIS A 496 15.22 18.07 11.61
C HIS A 496 15.92 16.73 11.33
N TRP A 497 16.96 16.76 10.48
CA TRP A 497 17.75 15.58 10.12
C TRP A 497 18.39 14.83 11.31
N TYR A 498 18.56 15.51 12.45
CA TYR A 498 19.07 14.92 13.70
C TYR A 498 17.97 14.50 14.69
N ALA A 499 16.69 14.67 14.34
CA ALA A 499 15.58 14.33 15.22
C ALA A 499 15.47 12.80 15.34
N GLN A 500 15.71 12.28 16.54
CA GLN A 500 15.71 10.83 16.80
C GLN A 500 14.30 10.25 16.70
N ASN A 501 14.14 9.13 15.99
CA ASN A 501 12.86 8.42 15.79
C ASN A 501 11.78 9.34 15.19
N SER A 502 12.17 10.17 14.23
CA SER A 502 11.27 11.14 13.61
C SER A 502 10.66 10.65 12.30
N ASP A 503 10.52 9.34 12.13
CA ASP A 503 9.95 8.68 10.95
C ASP A 503 8.78 9.49 10.35
N ALA A 504 8.78 9.69 9.03
CA ALA A 504 7.76 10.53 8.40
C ALA A 504 6.40 9.82 8.35
N LEU A 505 6.39 8.54 8.00
CA LEU A 505 5.19 7.71 7.94
C LEU A 505 5.47 6.30 8.46
N ASP A 506 4.63 5.85 9.41
CA ASP A 506 4.61 4.50 9.95
C ASP A 506 3.24 3.86 9.72
N LEU A 507 3.08 3.12 8.62
CA LEU A 507 1.89 2.30 8.39
C LEU A 507 2.05 0.97 9.14
N GLU A 508 1.37 0.83 10.27
CA GLU A 508 1.47 -0.35 11.13
C GLU A 508 0.17 -1.18 11.14
N SER A 509 0.27 -2.44 10.70
CA SER A 509 -0.86 -3.37 10.60
C SER A 509 -2.09 -2.79 9.88
N CYS A 510 -1.88 -1.94 8.87
CA CYS A 510 -2.93 -1.27 8.12
C CYS A 510 -3.33 -2.04 6.87
N ARG A 511 -4.56 -1.86 6.37
CA ARG A 511 -5.00 -2.50 5.13
C ARG A 511 -5.70 -1.53 4.19
N ASN A 512 -5.58 -1.81 2.89
CA ASN A 512 -6.27 -1.11 1.80
C ASN A 512 -5.99 0.40 1.80
N GLY A 513 -5.05 0.87 0.99
CA GLY A 513 -4.79 2.30 0.98
C GLY A 513 -3.86 2.80 -0.11
N ILE A 514 -3.61 4.10 -0.04
CA ILE A 514 -2.74 4.81 -0.97
C ILE A 514 -1.89 5.86 -0.23
N VAL A 515 -0.63 5.96 -0.65
CA VAL A 515 0.27 7.07 -0.33
C VAL A 515 0.72 7.67 -1.66
N GLU A 516 0.32 8.91 -1.96
CA GLU A 516 0.66 9.53 -3.25
C GLU A 516 1.07 11.00 -3.13
N GLY A 517 2.02 11.41 -3.98
CA GLY A 517 2.42 12.82 -4.10
C GLY A 517 3.09 13.42 -2.86
N CYS A 518 3.50 12.59 -1.89
CA CYS A 518 4.01 13.06 -0.61
C CYS A 518 5.49 13.44 -0.68
N THR A 519 5.92 14.38 0.17
CA THR A 519 7.31 14.85 0.25
C THR A 519 7.81 14.75 1.68
N PHE A 520 8.86 13.97 1.92
CA PHE A 520 9.37 13.69 3.26
C PHE A 520 10.84 14.09 3.41
N ASP A 521 11.16 14.80 4.48
CA ASP A 521 12.51 15.18 4.90
C ASP A 521 12.58 15.03 6.42
N THR A 522 13.38 14.09 6.91
CA THR A 522 13.30 13.65 8.29
C THR A 522 14.60 13.07 8.86
N GLY A 523 14.65 12.91 10.20
CA GLY A 523 15.82 12.38 10.90
C GLY A 523 15.83 10.86 11.10
N ASP A 524 14.81 10.15 10.63
CA ASP A 524 14.76 8.67 10.62
C ASP A 524 14.16 8.15 9.31
N ASP A 525 13.45 7.03 9.27
CA ASP A 525 12.92 6.46 8.03
C ASP A 525 11.84 7.35 7.33
N GLY A 526 11.80 7.35 5.99
CA GLY A 526 10.84 8.12 5.19
C GLY A 526 9.47 7.46 5.11
N ILE A 527 9.29 6.55 4.15
CA ILE A 527 8.06 5.75 4.00
C ILE A 527 8.27 4.40 4.69
N THR A 528 7.67 4.19 5.87
CA THR A 528 7.94 3.00 6.69
C THR A 528 6.71 2.11 6.87
N ILE A 529 6.87 0.82 6.58
CA ILE A 529 5.84 -0.21 6.73
C ILE A 529 6.19 -1.14 7.89
N LYS A 530 5.24 -1.30 8.82
CA LYS A 530 5.37 -2.10 10.04
C LYS A 530 4.13 -2.97 10.29
N SER A 531 4.20 -3.91 11.23
CA SER A 531 3.08 -4.76 11.67
C SER A 531 3.33 -5.38 13.05
N GLY A 532 3.85 -4.57 13.98
CA GLY A 532 4.15 -5.00 15.35
C GLY A 532 5.48 -5.75 15.50
N ARG A 533 5.91 -5.89 16.76
CA ARG A 533 7.24 -6.41 17.11
C ARG A 533 7.16 -7.68 17.95
N ASP A 534 7.97 -8.66 17.57
CA ASP A 534 8.21 -9.93 18.25
C ASP A 534 6.91 -10.66 18.61
N GLU A 535 6.84 -11.25 19.79
CA GLU A 535 5.70 -12.06 20.24
C GLU A 535 4.37 -11.29 20.21
N GLN A 536 4.37 -10.01 20.61
CA GLN A 536 3.14 -9.19 20.57
C GLN A 536 2.66 -8.97 19.14
N GLY A 537 3.57 -8.69 18.20
CA GLY A 537 3.23 -8.56 16.78
C GLY A 537 2.74 -9.88 16.18
N ARG A 538 3.36 -11.01 16.55
CA ARG A 538 2.91 -12.35 16.11
C ARG A 538 1.53 -12.71 16.66
N LYS A 539 1.27 -12.46 17.95
CA LYS A 539 -0.04 -12.67 18.58
C LYS A 539 -1.11 -11.79 17.97
N ARG A 540 -0.77 -10.53 17.61
CA ARG A 540 -1.68 -9.65 16.86
C ARG A 540 -2.01 -10.24 15.50
N GLY A 541 -1.00 -10.74 14.77
CA GLY A 541 -1.22 -11.49 13.52
C GLY A 541 -1.89 -10.69 12.41
N VAL A 542 -1.80 -9.36 12.46
CA VAL A 542 -2.39 -8.46 11.44
C VAL A 542 -1.27 -7.86 10.59
N PRO A 543 -1.18 -8.21 9.30
CA PRO A 543 -0.18 -7.64 8.42
C PRO A 543 -0.50 -6.20 8.02
N THR A 544 0.49 -5.48 7.51
CA THR A 544 0.21 -4.35 6.62
C THR A 544 0.08 -4.85 5.19
N GLU A 545 -1.06 -4.59 4.54
CA GLU A 545 -1.33 -5.15 3.20
C GLU A 545 -2.20 -4.28 2.30
N ASN A 546 -2.07 -4.50 0.99
CA ASN A 546 -2.87 -3.85 -0.06
C ASN A 546 -2.69 -2.33 -0.11
N PHE A 547 -1.45 -1.87 -0.35
CA PHE A 547 -1.15 -0.45 -0.51
C PHE A 547 -0.54 -0.13 -1.88
N ILE A 548 -0.95 1.00 -2.43
CA ILE A 548 -0.30 1.67 -3.55
C ILE A 548 0.51 2.84 -3.00
N ILE A 549 1.77 2.94 -3.35
CA ILE A 549 2.68 4.01 -2.96
C ILE A 549 3.28 4.57 -4.24
N LYS A 550 3.03 5.84 -4.56
CA LYS A 550 3.49 6.40 -5.83
C LYS A 550 3.77 7.89 -5.80
N ASP A 551 4.57 8.36 -6.74
CA ASP A 551 4.80 9.79 -6.97
C ASP A 551 5.37 10.51 -5.72
N CYS A 552 6.07 9.78 -4.84
CA CYS A 552 6.59 10.31 -3.57
C CYS A 552 8.06 10.73 -3.70
N LYS A 553 8.45 11.73 -2.90
CA LYS A 553 9.83 12.21 -2.78
C LYS A 553 10.30 12.08 -1.35
N VAL A 554 11.49 11.52 -1.16
CA VAL A 554 12.16 11.45 0.14
C VAL A 554 13.51 12.12 0.02
N TYR A 555 13.78 13.08 0.91
CA TYR A 555 15.07 13.76 1.05
C TYR A 555 15.92 13.03 2.10
N HIS A 556 16.52 13.76 3.05
CA HIS A 556 17.22 13.14 4.16
C HIS A 556 16.25 12.23 4.93
N ALA A 557 16.68 10.99 5.15
CA ALA A 557 15.97 9.95 5.90
C ALA A 557 16.93 8.76 6.09
N HIS A 558 16.70 7.88 7.06
CA HIS A 558 17.44 6.63 7.17
C HIS A 558 17.07 5.60 6.08
N GLY A 559 15.98 5.84 5.34
CA GLY A 559 15.53 4.98 4.25
C GLY A 559 14.45 5.68 3.41
N GLY A 560 14.55 5.56 2.07
CA GLY A 560 13.53 6.09 1.16
C GLY A 560 12.20 5.34 1.29
N PHE A 561 12.22 4.04 0.99
CA PHE A 561 11.10 3.11 1.25
C PHE A 561 11.58 1.95 2.13
N VAL A 562 10.89 1.77 3.26
CA VAL A 562 11.34 0.91 4.35
C VAL A 562 10.28 -0.11 4.74
N ILE A 563 10.69 -1.36 4.94
CA ILE A 563 9.87 -2.37 5.62
C ILE A 563 10.62 -2.84 6.86
N GLY A 564 9.97 -2.74 8.03
CA GLY A 564 10.47 -3.22 9.31
C GLY A 564 11.08 -2.12 10.20
N SER A 565 11.76 -2.48 11.30
CA SER A 565 12.09 -3.85 11.70
C SER A 565 10.92 -4.62 12.31
N GLU A 566 9.87 -3.90 12.71
CA GLU A 566 8.67 -4.41 13.35
C GLU A 566 7.73 -4.97 12.28
N MET A 567 7.99 -6.18 11.78
CA MET A 567 7.21 -6.83 10.71
C MET A 567 6.60 -8.18 11.15
N SER A 568 6.42 -8.37 12.45
CA SER A 568 6.05 -9.66 13.05
C SER A 568 4.64 -10.13 12.69
N GLY A 569 3.71 -9.22 12.41
CA GLY A 569 2.38 -9.54 11.88
C GLY A 569 2.36 -9.85 10.38
N GLY A 570 3.49 -9.66 9.68
CA GLY A 570 3.64 -9.81 8.23
C GLY A 570 3.42 -8.52 7.44
N VAL A 571 3.86 -8.51 6.19
CA VAL A 571 3.65 -7.40 5.24
C VAL A 571 3.47 -8.00 3.84
N ARG A 572 2.42 -7.61 3.10
CA ARG A 572 2.23 -8.15 1.75
C ARG A 572 1.48 -7.27 0.78
N ASN A 573 1.61 -7.59 -0.51
CA ASN A 573 0.84 -6.96 -1.58
C ASN A 573 0.98 -5.43 -1.60
N LEU A 574 2.23 -4.97 -1.75
CA LEU A 574 2.58 -3.56 -1.84
C LEU A 574 3.07 -3.21 -3.24
N PHE A 575 2.60 -2.08 -3.76
CA PHE A 575 2.89 -1.59 -5.10
C PHE A 575 3.55 -0.21 -5.01
N VAL A 576 4.86 -0.12 -5.25
CA VAL A 576 5.66 1.10 -5.10
C VAL A 576 6.16 1.58 -6.47
N SER A 577 5.80 2.78 -6.89
CA SER A 577 6.17 3.27 -8.23
C SER A 577 6.51 4.74 -8.31
N ASN A 578 7.36 5.14 -9.25
CA ASN A 578 7.63 6.54 -9.56
C ASN A 578 8.05 7.39 -8.33
N CYS A 579 8.93 6.85 -7.49
CA CYS A 579 9.43 7.54 -6.31
C CYS A 579 10.87 8.03 -6.52
N THR A 580 11.23 9.12 -5.84
CA THR A 580 12.59 9.69 -5.89
C THR A 580 13.16 9.82 -4.49
N PHE A 581 14.37 9.26 -4.27
CA PHE A 581 15.07 9.33 -2.98
C PHE A 581 16.39 10.08 -3.14
N MET A 582 16.57 11.17 -2.39
CA MET A 582 17.68 12.13 -2.55
C MET A 582 18.34 12.36 -1.19
N GLY A 583 19.50 11.74 -0.95
CA GLY A 583 20.21 11.93 0.31
C GLY A 583 19.71 11.08 1.48
N SER A 584 18.85 10.08 1.23
CA SER A 584 18.50 9.08 2.25
C SER A 584 19.66 8.10 2.48
N ASP A 585 19.92 7.69 3.73
CA ASP A 585 20.99 6.76 4.11
C ASP A 585 20.95 5.47 3.28
N VAL A 586 19.75 4.93 3.06
CA VAL A 586 19.49 3.74 2.24
C VAL A 586 18.35 4.06 1.27
N GLY A 587 18.41 3.52 0.06
CA GLY A 587 17.33 3.67 -0.92
C GLY A 587 16.09 2.83 -0.59
N LEU A 588 16.13 1.56 -0.99
CA LEU A 588 15.14 0.54 -0.63
C LEU A 588 15.66 -0.28 0.56
N ARG A 589 14.98 -0.22 1.72
CA ARG A 589 15.48 -0.75 2.99
C ARG A 589 14.55 -1.79 3.60
N PHE A 590 14.93 -3.06 3.60
CA PHE A 590 14.13 -4.14 4.16
C PHE A 590 14.88 -4.79 5.33
N LYS A 591 14.35 -4.62 6.54
CA LYS A 591 15.05 -4.97 7.79
C LYS A 591 14.22 -5.87 8.69
N THR A 592 14.84 -6.92 9.22
CA THR A 592 14.27 -7.82 10.23
C THR A 592 15.38 -8.45 11.07
N ALA A 593 15.01 -9.19 12.11
CA ALA A 593 15.93 -9.90 12.99
C ALA A 593 15.29 -11.19 13.50
N ARG A 594 16.14 -12.15 13.91
CA ARG A 594 15.67 -13.31 14.70
C ARG A 594 14.87 -12.84 15.91
N GLY A 595 13.79 -13.53 16.21
CA GLY A 595 12.82 -13.14 17.24
C GLY A 595 11.62 -12.38 16.69
N ARG A 596 11.71 -11.75 15.50
CA ARG A 596 10.56 -11.08 14.87
C ARG A 596 9.50 -12.07 14.40
N GLY A 597 9.91 -13.11 13.67
CA GLY A 597 8.96 -13.94 12.92
C GLY A 597 8.36 -13.18 11.75
N GLY A 598 7.14 -13.57 11.34
CA GLY A 598 6.42 -12.90 10.27
C GLY A 598 7.02 -13.13 8.87
N VAL A 599 6.23 -12.79 7.85
CA VAL A 599 6.61 -12.95 6.45
C VAL A 599 6.38 -11.63 5.72
N VAL A 600 7.39 -11.17 4.97
CA VAL A 600 7.23 -10.11 3.97
C VAL A 600 7.20 -10.75 2.59
N GLU A 601 6.11 -10.59 1.86
CA GLU A 601 5.91 -11.21 0.55
C GLU A 601 5.13 -10.36 -0.45
N ASP A 602 5.35 -10.60 -1.74
CA ASP A 602 4.62 -9.96 -2.83
C ASP A 602 4.75 -8.43 -2.82
N ILE A 603 6.00 -7.99 -2.92
CA ILE A 603 6.39 -6.58 -2.96
C ILE A 603 6.83 -6.23 -4.37
N TYR A 604 6.17 -5.26 -4.98
CA TYR A 604 6.38 -4.81 -6.35
C TYR A 604 6.90 -3.38 -6.35
N VAL A 605 8.07 -3.16 -6.93
CA VAL A 605 8.73 -1.85 -6.98
C VAL A 605 9.13 -1.55 -8.41
N THR A 606 8.77 -0.38 -8.95
CA THR A 606 9.15 0.05 -10.30
C THR A 606 9.49 1.53 -10.36
N ASP A 607 10.39 1.93 -11.25
CA ASP A 607 10.65 3.33 -11.59
C ASP A 607 11.07 4.16 -10.37
N ILE A 608 12.21 3.79 -9.78
CA ILE A 608 12.79 4.48 -8.62
C ILE A 608 14.08 5.19 -9.03
N ASN A 609 14.16 6.49 -8.73
CA ASN A 609 15.34 7.30 -8.96
C ASN A 609 16.01 7.65 -7.63
N MET A 610 17.32 7.45 -7.54
CA MET A 610 18.10 7.66 -6.31
C MET A 610 19.37 8.43 -6.59
N THR A 611 19.74 9.32 -5.67
CA THR A 611 21.03 10.03 -5.71
C THR A 611 21.55 10.29 -4.30
N GLU A 612 22.86 10.34 -4.16
CA GLU A 612 23.55 10.68 -2.92
C GLU A 612 23.18 9.73 -1.76
N ILE A 613 23.15 8.42 -2.01
CA ILE A 613 22.83 7.41 -1.00
C ILE A 613 24.12 7.05 -0.23
N PRO A 614 24.29 7.40 1.05
CA PRO A 614 25.52 7.10 1.80
C PRO A 614 25.75 5.60 2.05
N GLY A 615 24.68 4.81 2.17
CA GLY A 615 24.70 3.37 2.44
C GLY A 615 24.31 2.55 1.21
N GLU A 616 23.35 1.64 1.36
CA GLU A 616 22.95 0.74 0.29
C GLU A 616 21.85 1.33 -0.62
N ALA A 617 21.97 1.14 -1.94
CA ALA A 617 20.85 1.48 -2.83
C ALA A 617 19.66 0.53 -2.62
N ILE A 618 19.94 -0.77 -2.47
CA ILE A 618 18.95 -1.81 -2.15
C ILE A 618 19.50 -2.72 -1.05
N LEU A 619 18.83 -2.74 0.11
CA LEU A 619 19.19 -3.52 1.28
C LEU A 619 18.11 -4.52 1.66
N PHE A 620 18.49 -5.78 1.77
CA PHE A 620 17.77 -6.80 2.53
C PHE A 620 18.65 -7.30 3.67
N ASP A 621 18.19 -7.13 4.91
CA ASP A 621 18.95 -7.51 6.09
C ASP A 621 18.09 -8.22 7.14
N MET A 622 18.46 -9.46 7.46
CA MET A 622 17.85 -10.26 8.53
C MET A 622 18.64 -10.23 9.85
N TYR A 623 19.62 -9.33 9.99
CA TYR A 623 20.43 -9.13 11.20
C TYR A 623 20.31 -7.72 11.78
N TYR A 624 19.14 -7.09 11.63
CA TYR A 624 18.93 -5.74 12.14
C TYR A 624 19.33 -5.62 13.63
N ALA A 625 20.10 -4.57 13.95
CA ALA A 625 20.67 -4.28 15.26
C ALA A 625 21.68 -5.30 15.83
N ALA A 626 22.06 -6.33 15.06
CA ALA A 626 23.22 -7.13 15.40
C ALA A 626 24.50 -6.29 15.19
N LYS A 627 25.51 -6.49 16.05
CA LYS A 627 26.85 -6.01 15.72
C LYS A 627 27.35 -6.86 14.56
N ASP A 628 27.70 -6.20 13.47
CA ASP A 628 28.43 -6.86 12.40
C ASP A 628 29.69 -7.50 12.99
N PRO A 629 30.02 -8.76 12.64
CA PRO A 629 31.32 -9.31 12.97
C PRO A 629 32.34 -8.46 12.23
N VAL A 630 32.95 -7.50 12.92
CA VAL A 630 34.02 -6.68 12.38
C VAL A 630 35.22 -7.62 12.21
N PRO A 631 35.72 -7.85 10.98
CA PRO A 631 36.98 -8.56 10.80
C PRO A 631 38.06 -7.79 11.55
N GLN A 632 38.88 -8.46 12.36
CA GLN A 632 40.00 -7.78 13.01
C GLN A 632 41.04 -7.39 11.97
N GLU A 633 41.78 -6.31 12.22
CA GLU A 633 42.84 -5.84 11.31
C GLU A 633 43.91 -6.95 11.15
N GLY A 634 44.00 -7.54 9.96
CA GLY A 634 44.87 -8.69 9.67
C GLY A 634 44.15 -10.05 9.51
N GLU A 635 42.82 -10.11 9.69
CA GLU A 635 42.02 -11.30 9.36
C GLU A 635 41.61 -11.36 7.88
N SER A 636 41.30 -12.58 7.44
CA SER A 636 40.83 -12.96 6.11
C SER A 636 39.78 -11.99 5.50
N ASN A 637 39.88 -11.69 4.19
CA ASN A 637 38.85 -10.99 3.41
C ASN A 637 37.58 -11.85 3.16
N GLU A 638 37.27 -12.78 4.06
CA GLU A 638 36.09 -13.64 4.01
C GLU A 638 34.94 -12.99 4.78
N LEU A 639 33.72 -13.07 4.24
CA LEU A 639 32.55 -12.61 4.98
C LEU A 639 32.30 -13.57 6.15
N PRO A 640 31.97 -13.04 7.35
CA PRO A 640 31.85 -13.86 8.54
C PRO A 640 30.82 -14.99 8.36
N THR A 641 31.18 -16.18 8.81
CA THR A 641 30.28 -17.34 8.78
C THR A 641 29.30 -17.23 9.94
N ILE A 642 28.02 -17.10 9.62
CA ILE A 642 26.96 -17.01 10.63
C ILE A 642 26.43 -18.41 10.94
N LYS A 643 26.26 -18.71 12.23
CA LYS A 643 25.74 -20.00 12.69
C LYS A 643 24.23 -20.09 12.40
N ALA A 644 23.80 -21.27 11.96
CA ALA A 644 22.40 -21.61 11.81
C ALA A 644 21.76 -21.85 13.19
N GLU A 645 20.53 -21.39 13.36
CA GLU A 645 19.71 -21.64 14.56
C GLU A 645 18.47 -22.51 14.21
N PRO A 646 17.85 -23.19 15.18
CA PRO A 646 16.61 -23.94 14.93
C PRO A 646 15.46 -23.01 14.48
N LEU A 647 14.69 -23.47 13.49
CA LEU A 647 13.47 -22.77 13.05
C LEU A 647 12.43 -22.72 14.17
N ASN A 648 11.81 -21.56 14.34
CA ASN A 648 10.70 -21.33 15.25
C ASN A 648 9.81 -20.19 14.73
N GLU A 649 8.70 -19.90 15.42
CA GLU A 649 7.78 -18.81 15.05
C GLU A 649 8.44 -17.42 14.98
N GLY A 650 9.56 -17.21 15.67
CA GLY A 650 10.37 -15.99 15.64
C GLY A 650 11.37 -15.93 14.49
N THR A 651 11.42 -16.93 13.60
CA THR A 651 12.29 -16.91 12.41
C THR A 651 11.59 -16.12 11.29
N PRO A 652 12.11 -14.94 10.90
CA PRO A 652 11.47 -14.11 9.87
C PRO A 652 11.74 -14.64 8.46
N GLN A 653 10.96 -14.17 7.48
CA GLN A 653 11.21 -14.47 6.07
C GLN A 653 10.91 -13.27 5.16
N PHE A 654 11.82 -13.02 4.22
CA PHE A 654 11.57 -12.18 3.04
C PHE A 654 11.49 -13.07 1.80
N LYS A 655 10.41 -12.94 1.03
CA LYS A 655 10.27 -13.64 -0.25
C LYS A 655 9.45 -12.87 -1.29
N ASN A 656 9.56 -13.22 -2.56
CA ASN A 656 8.72 -12.70 -3.65
C ASN A 656 8.80 -11.16 -3.78
N PHE A 657 9.97 -10.66 -4.16
CA PHE A 657 10.17 -9.26 -4.51
C PHE A 657 10.37 -9.12 -6.01
N TYR A 658 9.72 -8.12 -6.60
CA TYR A 658 9.82 -7.79 -8.01
C TYR A 658 10.18 -6.32 -8.14
N ILE A 659 11.45 -6.04 -8.38
CA ILE A 659 12.03 -4.70 -8.44
C ILE A 659 12.46 -4.46 -9.88
N LYS A 660 12.05 -3.35 -10.49
CA LYS A 660 12.52 -3.00 -11.83
C LYS A 660 12.70 -1.52 -12.07
N ASN A 661 13.43 -1.17 -13.13
CA ASN A 661 13.64 0.21 -13.56
C ASN A 661 14.20 1.07 -12.42
N ILE A 662 15.38 0.71 -11.93
CA ILE A 662 16.03 1.38 -10.81
C ILE A 662 17.24 2.18 -11.31
N ILE A 663 17.31 3.46 -10.97
CA ILE A 663 18.47 4.30 -11.26
C ILE A 663 19.02 4.81 -9.94
N CYS A 664 20.31 4.60 -9.69
CA CYS A 664 20.99 5.09 -8.50
C CYS A 664 22.34 5.70 -8.87
N GLN A 665 22.50 7.00 -8.58
CA GLN A 665 23.78 7.70 -8.72
C GLN A 665 24.43 7.89 -7.34
N GLY A 666 25.39 7.02 -7.03
CA GLY A 666 26.14 7.05 -5.79
C GLY A 666 25.47 6.27 -4.66
N ALA A 667 26.09 5.16 -4.28
CA ALA A 667 25.81 4.34 -3.12
C ALA A 667 27.12 3.77 -2.53
N GLU A 668 27.15 3.37 -1.26
CA GLU A 668 28.25 2.55 -0.74
C GLU A 668 28.19 1.13 -1.31
N THR A 669 27.01 0.48 -1.27
CA THR A 669 26.80 -0.83 -1.91
C THR A 669 25.59 -0.78 -2.82
N ALA A 670 25.71 -1.31 -4.03
CA ALA A 670 24.60 -1.34 -4.97
C ALA A 670 23.45 -2.22 -4.45
N ILE A 671 23.74 -3.48 -4.13
CA ILE A 671 22.74 -4.44 -3.67
C ILE A 671 23.35 -5.29 -2.56
N LEU A 672 22.76 -5.24 -1.36
CA LEU A 672 23.12 -6.10 -0.24
C LEU A 672 21.94 -7.03 0.10
N VAL A 673 22.17 -8.33 -0.01
CA VAL A 673 21.25 -9.38 0.44
C VAL A 673 21.93 -10.16 1.55
N ARG A 674 21.36 -10.13 2.76
CA ARG A 674 21.92 -10.80 3.94
C ARG A 674 20.84 -11.59 4.68
N GLY A 675 20.72 -12.87 4.33
CA GLY A 675 19.75 -13.80 4.90
C GLY A 675 20.27 -14.66 6.06
N LEU A 676 19.40 -15.51 6.61
CA LEU A 676 19.78 -16.45 7.67
C LEU A 676 20.17 -17.82 7.08
N PRO A 677 21.18 -18.52 7.63
CA PRO A 677 21.55 -19.87 7.21
C PRO A 677 20.40 -20.89 7.26
N GLU A 678 19.52 -20.77 8.26
CA GLU A 678 18.33 -21.60 8.42
C GLU A 678 17.13 -21.11 7.59
N MET A 679 17.12 -19.84 7.17
CA MET A 679 16.02 -19.21 6.43
C MET A 679 16.57 -18.14 5.47
N SER A 680 16.94 -18.58 4.28
CA SER A 680 17.43 -17.70 3.22
C SER A 680 16.39 -16.68 2.77
N ILE A 681 16.84 -15.53 2.28
CA ILE A 681 16.00 -14.57 1.54
C ILE A 681 15.68 -15.20 0.18
N LYS A 682 14.40 -15.21 -0.25
CA LYS A 682 13.98 -16.01 -1.41
C LYS A 682 13.33 -15.21 -2.53
N ASN A 683 13.48 -15.64 -3.78
CA ASN A 683 12.70 -15.15 -4.92
C ASN A 683 12.76 -13.61 -5.06
N ILE A 684 13.97 -13.07 -5.18
CA ILE A 684 14.20 -11.65 -5.41
C ILE A 684 14.53 -11.45 -6.88
N ASN A 685 13.73 -10.66 -7.59
CA ASN A 685 13.91 -10.37 -9.01
C ASN A 685 14.20 -8.89 -9.18
N ILE A 686 15.35 -8.56 -9.75
CA ILE A 686 15.78 -7.19 -10.05
C ILE A 686 16.05 -7.11 -11.56
N GLU A 687 15.24 -6.32 -12.28
CA GLU A 687 15.34 -6.18 -13.73
C GLU A 687 15.52 -4.72 -14.15
N ASN A 688 16.38 -4.44 -15.13
CA ASN A 688 16.62 -3.08 -15.66
C ASN A 688 17.05 -2.11 -14.56
N ALA A 689 18.28 -2.24 -14.08
CA ALA A 689 18.82 -1.33 -13.07
C ALA A 689 20.17 -0.74 -13.50
N VAL A 690 20.42 0.53 -13.17
CA VAL A 690 21.70 1.21 -13.35
C VAL A 690 22.12 1.80 -12.02
N ILE A 691 23.18 1.24 -11.42
CA ILE A 691 23.62 1.61 -10.08
C ILE A 691 25.12 1.93 -10.09
N GLU A 692 25.45 3.18 -9.77
CA GLU A 692 26.79 3.62 -9.44
C GLU A 692 27.02 3.50 -7.92
N ALA A 693 28.04 2.75 -7.52
CA ALA A 693 28.32 2.48 -6.11
C ALA A 693 29.81 2.24 -5.82
N ASN A 694 30.23 2.20 -4.56
CA ASN A 694 31.58 1.74 -4.21
C ASN A 694 31.67 0.21 -4.41
N LYS A 695 30.75 -0.55 -3.80
CA LYS A 695 30.60 -2.02 -3.92
C LYS A 695 29.41 -2.40 -4.82
N GLY A 696 29.52 -3.52 -5.52
CA GLY A 696 28.44 -4.02 -6.39
C GLY A 696 27.43 -4.89 -5.64
N LEU A 697 27.26 -6.14 -6.10
CA LEU A 697 26.38 -7.11 -5.44
C LEU A 697 27.12 -7.82 -4.31
N VAL A 698 26.50 -7.87 -3.13
CA VAL A 698 26.89 -8.77 -2.03
C VAL A 698 25.67 -9.60 -1.64
N CYS A 699 25.70 -10.90 -1.91
CA CYS A 699 24.61 -11.83 -1.62
C CYS A 699 25.07 -12.94 -0.68
N VAL A 700 24.48 -13.00 0.51
CA VAL A 700 24.78 -13.96 1.57
C VAL A 700 23.48 -14.64 2.02
N GLU A 701 23.43 -15.97 1.96
CA GLU A 701 22.22 -16.78 2.26
C GLU A 701 20.98 -16.34 1.44
N GLY A 702 21.14 -16.14 0.13
CA GLY A 702 20.04 -15.91 -0.80
C GLY A 702 19.64 -17.20 -1.54
N GLU A 703 18.37 -17.33 -1.90
CA GLU A 703 17.84 -18.43 -2.71
C GLU A 703 16.97 -17.89 -3.86
N ASN A 704 17.20 -18.30 -5.10
CA ASN A 704 16.47 -17.81 -6.28
C ASN A 704 16.57 -16.27 -6.41
N ILE A 705 17.80 -15.76 -6.40
CA ILE A 705 18.10 -14.33 -6.59
C ILE A 705 18.40 -14.11 -8.07
N ASN A 706 17.59 -13.31 -8.75
CA ASN A 706 17.69 -13.08 -10.19
C ASN A 706 17.96 -11.60 -10.47
N LEU A 707 19.10 -11.30 -11.09
CA LEU A 707 19.42 -9.99 -11.66
C LEU A 707 19.44 -10.13 -13.18
N LYS A 708 18.72 -9.25 -13.89
CA LYS A 708 18.63 -9.25 -15.35
C LYS A 708 18.77 -7.84 -15.91
N ASN A 709 19.64 -7.63 -16.90
CA ASN A 709 19.91 -6.31 -17.48
C ASN A 709 20.24 -5.28 -16.38
N VAL A 710 21.28 -5.57 -15.61
CA VAL A 710 21.72 -4.72 -14.48
C VAL A 710 23.11 -4.19 -14.75
N THR A 711 23.25 -2.86 -14.70
CA THR A 711 24.52 -2.15 -14.80
C THR A 711 25.05 -1.83 -13.40
N LEU A 712 26.21 -2.39 -13.05
CA LEU A 712 26.92 -2.16 -11.79
C LEU A 712 28.23 -1.38 -12.05
N LEU A 713 28.19 -0.07 -11.84
CA LEU A 713 29.35 0.81 -11.96
C LEU A 713 30.02 0.94 -10.59
N THR A 714 30.91 -0.01 -10.27
CA THR A 714 31.54 -0.09 -8.95
C THR A 714 32.89 0.64 -8.90
N LYS A 715 33.34 1.10 -7.73
CA LYS A 715 34.76 1.47 -7.51
C LYS A 715 35.61 0.24 -7.17
N ASP A 716 35.04 -0.69 -6.41
CA ASP A 716 35.70 -1.93 -6.00
C ASP A 716 36.18 -2.77 -7.20
N LYS A 717 37.26 -3.51 -6.95
CA LYS A 717 37.87 -4.40 -7.95
C LYS A 717 37.10 -5.70 -8.16
N THR A 718 36.27 -6.07 -7.20
CA THR A 718 35.32 -7.18 -7.28
C THR A 718 33.92 -6.63 -7.54
N VAL A 719 33.26 -7.09 -8.60
CA VAL A 719 31.93 -6.56 -8.97
C VAL A 719 30.81 -7.25 -8.19
N MET A 720 30.84 -8.58 -8.09
CA MET A 720 29.78 -9.36 -7.46
C MET A 720 30.36 -10.41 -6.51
N GLN A 721 29.72 -10.59 -5.36
CA GLN A 721 30.06 -11.58 -4.36
C GLN A 721 28.82 -12.39 -3.97
N VAL A 722 28.95 -13.71 -4.00
CA VAL A 722 27.89 -14.66 -3.65
C VAL A 722 28.44 -15.66 -2.63
N GLN A 723 27.79 -15.76 -1.47
CA GLN A 723 28.20 -16.66 -0.38
C GLN A 723 27.02 -17.46 0.16
N ASN A 724 27.22 -18.77 0.33
CA ASN A 724 26.23 -19.71 0.85
C ASN A 724 24.83 -19.55 0.21
N SER A 725 24.78 -19.20 -1.07
CA SER A 725 23.52 -18.86 -1.75
C SER A 725 23.21 -19.87 -2.85
N LYS A 726 21.92 -20.09 -3.11
CA LYS A 726 21.42 -21.11 -4.03
C LYS A 726 20.65 -20.49 -5.19
N ASN A 727 20.83 -21.04 -6.40
CA ASN A 727 20.08 -20.65 -7.59
C ASN A 727 20.16 -19.15 -7.88
N VAL A 728 21.36 -18.57 -7.82
CA VAL A 728 21.57 -17.15 -8.16
C VAL A 728 21.78 -17.02 -9.67
N VAL A 729 20.98 -16.18 -10.34
CA VAL A 729 21.06 -15.91 -11.77
C VAL A 729 21.48 -14.47 -11.99
N LEU A 730 22.58 -14.30 -12.70
CA LEU A 730 23.18 -13.02 -13.07
C LEU A 730 23.20 -12.97 -14.60
N ASP A 731 22.17 -12.36 -15.19
CA ASP A 731 21.92 -12.36 -16.63
C ASP A 731 22.09 -10.95 -17.20
N ASP A 732 22.89 -10.81 -18.26
CA ASP A 732 23.14 -9.53 -18.94
C ASP A 732 23.61 -8.43 -17.96
N ILE A 733 24.69 -8.72 -17.22
CA ILE A 733 25.28 -7.78 -16.27
C ILE A 733 26.28 -6.88 -17.00
N THR A 734 26.04 -5.57 -16.98
CA THR A 734 27.00 -4.58 -17.48
C THR A 734 27.83 -4.03 -16.32
N TYR A 735 29.14 -3.88 -16.51
CA TYR A 735 30.03 -3.35 -15.47
C TYR A 735 31.20 -2.55 -16.07
N GLY A 736 31.83 -1.73 -15.22
CA GLY A 736 32.97 -0.89 -15.61
C GLY A 736 34.23 -1.68 -15.97
N ALA A 737 35.14 -1.09 -16.74
CA ALA A 737 36.39 -1.72 -17.14
C ALA A 737 37.41 -1.85 -15.99
N LYS A 738 38.49 -2.63 -16.21
CA LYS A 738 39.66 -2.78 -15.30
C LYS A 738 39.30 -3.38 -13.93
N LYS A 739 38.43 -4.39 -13.92
CA LYS A 739 38.10 -5.18 -12.73
C LYS A 739 39.05 -6.35 -12.56
N ASP A 740 39.30 -6.73 -11.31
CA ASP A 740 40.13 -7.90 -11.04
C ASP A 740 39.25 -9.16 -11.07
N ILE A 741 38.07 -9.10 -10.44
CA ILE A 741 37.14 -10.24 -10.33
C ILE A 741 35.74 -9.77 -10.72
N LEU A 742 35.12 -10.41 -11.70
CA LEU A 742 33.71 -10.16 -12.02
C LEU A 742 32.80 -10.78 -10.95
N LEU A 743 32.94 -12.09 -10.69
CA LEU A 743 32.13 -12.81 -9.72
C LEU A 743 32.99 -13.64 -8.75
N LYS A 744 32.89 -13.36 -7.45
CA LYS A 744 33.46 -14.19 -6.38
C LYS A 744 32.37 -15.05 -5.76
N VAL A 745 32.57 -16.37 -5.72
CA VAL A 745 31.64 -17.32 -5.09
C VAL A 745 32.33 -18.01 -3.93
N MET A 746 31.70 -18.05 -2.76
CA MET A 746 32.27 -18.55 -1.50
C MET A 746 31.27 -19.43 -0.73
N GLY A 747 31.77 -20.22 0.22
CA GLY A 747 30.95 -20.92 1.19
C GLY A 747 30.42 -22.29 0.74
N THR A 748 30.27 -23.20 1.70
CA THR A 748 29.99 -24.62 1.48
C THR A 748 28.56 -24.92 1.02
N ARG A 749 27.65 -23.94 1.15
CA ARG A 749 26.24 -24.05 0.74
C ARG A 749 25.94 -23.39 -0.60
N SER A 750 26.94 -22.81 -1.26
CA SER A 750 26.75 -22.18 -2.57
C SER A 750 26.47 -23.22 -3.65
N GLU A 751 25.39 -23.04 -4.41
CA GLU A 751 24.92 -23.99 -5.42
C GLU A 751 24.16 -23.27 -6.54
N GLY A 752 24.30 -23.74 -7.78
CA GLY A 752 23.45 -23.28 -8.89
C GLY A 752 23.63 -21.80 -9.25
N VAL A 753 24.84 -21.26 -9.12
CA VAL A 753 25.15 -19.88 -9.52
C VAL A 753 25.35 -19.84 -11.03
N ARG A 754 24.64 -18.95 -11.72
CA ARG A 754 24.63 -18.85 -13.19
C ARG A 754 24.99 -17.44 -13.62
N LEU A 755 26.06 -17.31 -14.41
CA LEU A 755 26.45 -16.07 -15.09
C LEU A 755 26.10 -16.22 -16.57
N LEU A 756 25.11 -15.47 -17.04
CA LEU A 756 24.53 -15.63 -18.38
C LEU A 756 24.68 -14.34 -19.18
N ASN A 757 24.94 -14.46 -20.47
CA ASN A 757 24.95 -13.34 -21.44
C ASN A 757 25.77 -12.12 -20.99
N THR A 758 26.80 -12.33 -20.19
CA THR A 758 27.61 -11.26 -19.58
C THR A 758 29.01 -11.27 -20.20
N ASP A 759 29.40 -10.15 -20.81
CA ASP A 759 30.76 -9.98 -21.34
C ASP A 759 31.77 -9.91 -20.19
N ALA A 760 32.46 -11.04 -19.94
CA ALA A 760 33.44 -11.14 -18.87
C ALA A 760 34.83 -10.56 -19.21
N THR A 761 35.06 -10.09 -20.45
CA THR A 761 36.39 -9.68 -20.93
C THR A 761 36.94 -8.44 -20.23
N LYS A 762 36.08 -7.66 -19.56
CA LYS A 762 36.44 -6.44 -18.82
C LYS A 762 37.03 -6.72 -17.42
N ALA A 763 37.04 -7.97 -16.98
CA ALA A 763 37.65 -8.41 -15.73
C ALA A 763 38.86 -9.31 -15.99
N LYS A 764 39.89 -9.25 -15.15
CA LYS A 764 41.05 -10.16 -15.24
C LYS A 764 40.64 -11.61 -15.01
N LYS A 765 39.68 -11.83 -14.12
CA LYS A 765 39.12 -13.14 -13.80
C LYS A 765 37.60 -13.04 -13.81
N ASP A 766 36.97 -13.93 -14.56
CA ASP A 766 35.52 -13.97 -14.69
C ASP A 766 34.86 -14.50 -13.40
N VAL A 767 35.38 -15.59 -12.85
CA VAL A 767 34.88 -16.24 -11.64
C VAL A 767 36.03 -16.67 -10.76
N GLU A 768 35.97 -16.27 -9.50
CA GLU A 768 36.82 -16.77 -8.42
C GLU A 768 36.01 -17.63 -7.46
N LEU A 769 36.44 -18.88 -7.27
CA LEU A 769 35.91 -19.75 -6.25
C LEU A 769 36.78 -19.59 -4.99
N GLY A 770 36.17 -19.16 -3.90
CA GLY A 770 36.79 -19.06 -2.59
C GLY A 770 36.61 -20.34 -1.76
N VAL A 771 36.89 -20.23 -0.46
CA VAL A 771 36.91 -21.37 0.46
C VAL A 771 35.54 -22.06 0.57
N GLY A 772 35.58 -23.39 0.64
CA GLY A 772 34.41 -24.24 0.87
C GLY A 772 33.57 -24.53 -0.37
N VAL A 773 33.85 -23.93 -1.52
CA VAL A 773 33.07 -24.13 -2.75
C VAL A 773 33.46 -25.45 -3.44
N LYS A 774 32.49 -26.35 -3.66
CA LYS A 774 32.68 -27.62 -4.36
C LYS A 774 32.81 -27.41 -5.89
N GLY A 775 33.32 -28.41 -6.61
CA GLY A 775 33.46 -28.34 -8.08
C GLY A 775 32.10 -28.21 -8.82
N LYS A 776 32.07 -27.42 -9.90
CA LYS A 776 30.88 -27.09 -10.76
C LYS A 776 29.74 -26.31 -10.08
N VAL A 777 30.03 -25.45 -9.10
CA VAL A 777 29.01 -24.56 -8.48
C VAL A 777 28.54 -23.42 -9.40
N VAL A 778 29.41 -22.98 -10.31
CA VAL A 778 29.12 -21.89 -11.25
C VAL A 778 29.01 -22.43 -12.67
N SER A 779 27.96 -22.05 -13.39
CA SER A 779 27.83 -22.27 -14.84
C SER A 779 27.80 -20.93 -15.58
N LYS A 780 28.33 -20.95 -16.80
CA LYS A 780 28.45 -19.77 -17.67
C LYS A 780 27.83 -20.09 -19.03
N LYS A 781 27.11 -19.15 -19.61
CA LYS A 781 26.59 -19.28 -20.97
C LYS A 781 26.62 -17.96 -21.72
#